data_AF-A0A800HAA0-F1
#
_entry.id   AF-A0A800HAA0-F1
#
_cell.length_a   1.000
_cell.length_b   1.000
_cell.length_c   1.000
_cell.angle_alpha   90.00
_cell.angle_beta   90.00
_cell.angle_gamma   90.00
#
_symmetry.space_group_name_H-M   'P 1'
#
loop_
_entity.id
_entity.type
_entity.pdbx_description
1 polymer ?
#
loop_
_entity_poly.entity_id
_entity_poly.type
_entity_poly.pdbx_seq_one_letter_code
_entity_poly.pdbx_strand_id
1 'polypeptide(L)'
;MNSLSAFLPESCIHDDLITRLAYTRDASMYRLIPEAVVRPKDEQEVRSLLEYGRSSSTPITFRTAGTSLSGQSITTGIIAEVLYDWQKFKILENGDAIWCQPGVNGAVANKILAPYQRRIGPDPASINAARIGGIVSNNSSGMVCGTEFNAYHTLKDIEFILPNGNGYDTSKPGERENFLQNEPDLATGLLKIKAEIESNSSWKGKIREKYRIKNTIGYSMNSFLDYNHPLDIFSHLLVGAEGTLAFIANVTLKTIPDPPEKGTGLLLFNSPESAGNCVPFFKKMGASAIEFLDDESLRTAQHFENPPYDPKSVENDVTGLLIEYQDDSQNEIDRLIKESKEFSQKESSVISMKLVTDQQDRETIWKIRKGLYPTLGSLRKTGTSIITEDIAVDAENLAQAIRGLKNIFQKREFQDGVIFGHAKDGNLHFITSVDLDDKIGVRNYEGMMRDLSDMTLTQFNGSLKAEHGTGRNMAAFVETEWGGPLYEIMWKVKNLTDPLNIMNPDVLLSRNKQIHMNDLKPMPTVHEEVDQCIECGFCERICPSRGLTLTPRQRIAVMRESKLQTISKSDIDKFNYAVNETCATDGLCEMECPVNINTGTMVKSLRHNPNSKFVIVKFLKNNFKIAVSFIRFGLRIGQFFEKIFGPTFLWKFTRSINYIFKTTLPTWPKYGIKIAKTFNPVSSPGVHPDYIIFPSCASRVLAADQTGTSASEYLTKIATNANIKIKYLDDFSELCCGMAFDSRGHKSIGDDMRMKLMNRLRNESDMGRIPIVLDMSPCTQFVQQDISELTILDSVQFIQQIK
;
A
#
# COMPACT_ATOMS: atom_id res chain seq x y z
N MET A 1 9.84 -27.89 -23.86
CA MET A 1 9.10 -26.89 -23.05
C MET A 1 8.83 -25.71 -23.97
N ASN A 2 7.58 -25.24 -24.03
CA ASN A 2 7.29 -24.01 -24.75
C ASN A 2 7.95 -22.85 -24.00
N SER A 3 8.63 -21.95 -24.69
CA SER A 3 9.18 -20.74 -24.06
C SER A 3 8.06 -19.74 -23.82
N LEU A 4 8.11 -19.00 -22.70
CA LEU A 4 7.16 -17.93 -22.38
C LEU A 4 7.06 -16.88 -23.50
N SER A 5 8.16 -16.61 -24.20
CA SER A 5 8.21 -15.67 -25.34
C SER A 5 7.44 -16.13 -26.58
N ALA A 6 7.02 -17.40 -26.64
CA ALA A 6 6.13 -17.89 -27.70
C ALA A 6 4.67 -17.44 -27.49
N PHE A 7 4.28 -17.12 -26.25
CA PHE A 7 2.93 -16.70 -25.90
C PHE A 7 2.81 -15.20 -25.64
N LEU A 8 3.90 -14.57 -25.18
CA LEU A 8 3.90 -13.18 -24.75
C LEU A 8 5.00 -12.38 -25.44
N PRO A 9 4.77 -11.09 -25.71
CA PRO A 9 5.82 -10.20 -26.18
C PRO A 9 6.98 -10.14 -25.18
N GLU A 10 8.22 -10.15 -25.67
CA GLU A 10 9.43 -10.02 -24.82
C GLU A 10 9.39 -8.79 -23.91
N SER A 11 8.72 -7.71 -24.33
CA SER A 11 8.58 -6.49 -23.53
C SER A 11 7.80 -6.68 -22.22
N CYS A 12 7.01 -7.75 -22.12
CA CYS A 12 6.18 -8.05 -20.96
C CYS A 12 6.85 -9.09 -20.04
N ILE A 13 7.98 -9.68 -20.45
CA ILE A 13 8.68 -10.75 -19.72
C ILE A 13 9.91 -10.19 -19.02
N HIS A 14 10.01 -10.42 -17.71
CA HIS A 14 11.14 -10.04 -16.88
C HIS A 14 11.64 -11.24 -16.08
N ASP A 15 12.52 -12.02 -16.69
CA ASP A 15 13.12 -13.24 -16.14
C ASP A 15 14.58 -13.06 -15.67
N ASP A 16 15.10 -11.83 -15.73
CA ASP A 16 16.42 -11.51 -15.23
C ASP A 16 16.49 -11.67 -13.71
N LEU A 17 17.68 -12.06 -13.21
CA LEU A 17 17.89 -12.35 -11.80
C LEU A 17 17.46 -11.18 -10.90
N ILE A 18 17.81 -9.94 -11.25
CA ILE A 18 17.56 -8.79 -10.38
C ILE A 18 16.06 -8.53 -10.26
N THR A 19 15.31 -8.63 -11.35
CA THR A 19 13.84 -8.50 -11.30
C THR A 19 13.22 -9.64 -10.49
N ARG A 20 13.64 -10.88 -10.69
CA ARG A 20 13.12 -12.02 -9.92
C ARG A 20 13.37 -11.84 -8.42
N LEU A 21 14.56 -11.40 -8.02
CA LEU A 21 14.91 -11.12 -6.64
C LEU A 21 14.08 -9.99 -6.02
N ALA A 22 13.72 -8.99 -6.81
CA ALA A 22 12.89 -7.87 -6.36
C ALA A 22 11.46 -8.27 -5.97
N TYR A 23 10.94 -9.38 -6.51
CA TYR A 23 9.58 -9.87 -6.26
C TYR A 23 9.53 -11.09 -5.34
N THR A 24 10.65 -11.40 -4.66
CA THR A 24 10.74 -12.56 -3.76
C THR A 24 9.86 -12.50 -2.52
N ARG A 25 9.43 -11.28 -2.16
CA ARG A 25 8.82 -10.94 -0.89
C ARG A 25 7.56 -10.10 -1.10
N ASP A 26 6.62 -10.21 -0.19
CA ASP A 26 5.54 -9.26 0.05
C ASP A 26 5.64 -8.76 1.51
N ALA A 27 4.55 -8.23 2.09
CA ALA A 27 4.56 -7.75 3.46
C ALA A 27 4.51 -8.90 4.51
N SER A 28 4.43 -10.15 4.06
CA SER A 28 4.41 -11.33 4.92
C SER A 28 5.81 -11.76 5.38
N MET A 29 5.83 -12.84 6.15
CA MET A 29 7.03 -13.54 6.62
C MET A 29 7.53 -14.63 5.68
N TYR A 30 7.10 -14.66 4.42
CA TYR A 30 7.49 -15.69 3.44
C TYR A 30 8.41 -15.14 2.35
N ARG A 31 9.19 -16.05 1.74
CA ARG A 31 10.14 -15.74 0.66
C ARG A 31 10.13 -16.85 -0.40
N LEU A 32 9.75 -16.51 -1.63
CA LEU A 32 9.74 -17.43 -2.78
C LEU A 32 10.34 -16.72 -4.00
N ILE A 33 11.27 -17.36 -4.72
CA ILE A 33 11.87 -16.78 -5.92
C ILE A 33 11.06 -17.20 -7.15
N PRO A 34 10.40 -16.27 -7.88
CA PRO A 34 9.65 -16.63 -9.07
C PRO A 34 10.58 -17.06 -10.22
N GLU A 35 10.06 -17.83 -11.16
CA GLU A 35 10.71 -18.12 -12.44
C GLU A 35 10.84 -16.85 -13.30
N ALA A 36 9.78 -16.06 -13.38
CA ALA A 36 9.77 -14.76 -14.04
C ALA A 36 8.67 -13.85 -13.50
N VAL A 37 8.80 -12.56 -13.77
CA VAL A 37 7.75 -11.56 -13.55
C VAL A 37 7.23 -11.13 -14.92
N VAL A 38 5.92 -11.24 -15.13
CA VAL A 38 5.24 -10.81 -16.35
C VAL A 38 4.36 -9.61 -16.06
N ARG A 39 4.31 -8.65 -16.97
CA ARG A 39 3.46 -7.45 -16.89
C ARG A 39 2.46 -7.43 -18.05
N PRO A 40 1.38 -8.21 -18.01
CA PRO A 40 0.39 -8.21 -19.08
C PRO A 40 -0.33 -6.86 -19.10
N LYS A 41 -0.56 -6.31 -20.28
CA LYS A 41 -1.13 -4.96 -20.48
C LYS A 41 -2.63 -4.95 -20.70
N ASP A 42 -3.16 -6.08 -21.13
CA ASP A 42 -4.57 -6.25 -21.45
C ASP A 42 -5.01 -7.71 -21.23
N GLU A 43 -6.31 -7.95 -21.44
CA GLU A 43 -6.93 -9.26 -21.28
C GLU A 43 -6.40 -10.31 -22.27
N GLN A 44 -5.96 -9.91 -23.46
CA GLN A 44 -5.45 -10.85 -24.45
C GLN A 44 -4.09 -11.41 -24.02
N GLU A 45 -3.22 -10.56 -23.50
CA GLU A 45 -1.95 -11.00 -22.88
C GLU A 45 -2.22 -11.87 -21.64
N VAL A 46 -3.26 -11.59 -20.85
CA VAL A 46 -3.65 -12.47 -19.74
C VAL A 46 -4.11 -13.85 -20.24
N ARG A 47 -4.96 -13.92 -21.28
CA ARG A 47 -5.40 -15.20 -21.87
C ARG A 47 -4.20 -16.01 -22.39
N SER A 48 -3.26 -15.34 -23.05
CA SER A 48 -2.03 -15.96 -23.56
C SER A 48 -1.13 -16.49 -22.43
N LEU A 49 -1.04 -15.74 -21.32
CA LEU A 49 -0.32 -16.20 -20.12
C LEU A 49 -0.99 -17.43 -19.48
N LEU A 50 -2.31 -17.44 -19.37
CA LEU A 50 -3.05 -18.58 -18.84
C LEU A 50 -2.91 -19.82 -19.73
N GLU A 51 -2.93 -19.64 -21.06
CA GLU A 51 -2.65 -20.71 -22.03
C GLU A 51 -1.24 -21.28 -21.84
N TYR A 52 -0.23 -20.42 -21.66
CA TYR A 52 1.12 -20.86 -21.32
C TYR A 52 1.10 -21.71 -20.05
N GLY A 53 0.55 -21.20 -18.95
CA GLY A 53 0.48 -21.90 -17.67
C GLY A 53 -0.17 -23.28 -17.77
N ARG A 54 -1.25 -23.40 -18.55
CA ARG A 54 -1.91 -24.69 -18.83
C ARG A 54 -1.03 -25.64 -19.64
N SER A 55 -0.33 -25.12 -20.66
CA SER A 55 0.50 -25.93 -21.56
C SER A 55 1.80 -26.42 -20.90
N SER A 56 2.32 -25.68 -19.93
CA SER A 56 3.58 -25.97 -19.23
C SER A 56 3.38 -26.49 -17.80
N SER A 57 2.14 -26.47 -17.30
CA SER A 57 1.82 -26.68 -15.87
C SER A 57 2.56 -25.73 -14.94
N THR A 58 2.89 -24.52 -15.43
CA THR A 58 3.57 -23.50 -14.62
C THR A 58 2.55 -22.70 -13.81
N PRO A 59 2.71 -22.60 -12.47
CA PRO A 59 1.85 -21.76 -11.65
C PRO A 59 1.90 -20.27 -12.01
N ILE A 60 0.76 -19.60 -11.90
CA ILE A 60 0.59 -18.17 -12.13
C ILE A 60 -0.03 -17.54 -10.88
N THR A 61 0.60 -16.48 -10.40
CA THR A 61 0.13 -15.67 -9.26
C THR A 61 -0.05 -14.24 -9.72
N PHE A 62 -1.29 -13.76 -9.71
CA PHE A 62 -1.58 -12.36 -10.02
C PHE A 62 -1.21 -11.48 -8.83
N ARG A 63 -0.52 -10.38 -9.11
CA ARG A 63 -0.01 -9.46 -8.10
C ARG A 63 -0.35 -8.02 -8.46
N THR A 64 -0.84 -7.28 -7.46
CA THR A 64 -0.98 -5.82 -7.53
C THR A 64 0.14 -5.17 -6.70
N ALA A 65 -0.16 -4.47 -5.61
CA ALA A 65 0.86 -3.76 -4.81
C ALA A 65 1.75 -4.68 -3.96
N GLY A 66 1.31 -5.92 -3.69
CA GLY A 66 2.06 -6.86 -2.83
C GLY A 66 2.13 -6.43 -1.35
N THR A 67 1.04 -5.83 -0.85
CA THR A 67 0.87 -5.42 0.55
C THR A 67 0.24 -6.50 1.43
N SER A 68 0.14 -7.74 0.92
CA SER A 68 -0.44 -8.89 1.62
C SER A 68 0.44 -9.39 2.76
N LEU A 69 -0.19 -9.84 3.85
CA LEU A 69 0.47 -10.24 5.09
C LEU A 69 0.65 -11.76 5.23
N SER A 70 0.07 -12.57 4.34
CA SER A 70 0.02 -14.03 4.51
C SER A 70 0.63 -14.82 3.34
N GLY A 71 1.47 -14.19 2.51
CA GLY A 71 2.25 -14.85 1.46
C GLY A 71 1.47 -15.17 0.18
N GLN A 72 0.30 -14.58 -0.01
CA GLN A 72 -0.57 -14.83 -1.17
C GLN A 72 -0.16 -14.15 -2.47
N SER A 73 0.80 -13.22 -2.44
CA SER A 73 1.23 -12.46 -3.63
C SER A 73 2.62 -12.84 -4.15
N ILE A 74 3.16 -13.99 -3.71
CA ILE A 74 4.47 -14.53 -4.08
C ILE A 74 4.36 -16.01 -4.48
N THR A 75 5.27 -16.47 -5.34
CA THR A 75 5.27 -17.83 -5.87
C THR A 75 6.67 -18.20 -6.38
N THR A 76 6.90 -19.49 -6.60
CA THR A 76 8.04 -20.00 -7.36
C THR A 76 7.79 -20.03 -8.86
N GLY A 77 6.53 -19.95 -9.31
CA GLY A 77 6.15 -19.89 -10.72
C GLY A 77 6.25 -18.47 -11.31
N ILE A 78 5.24 -18.07 -12.08
CA ILE A 78 5.15 -16.75 -12.71
C ILE A 78 4.38 -15.78 -11.82
N ILE A 79 4.96 -14.61 -11.56
CA ILE A 79 4.20 -13.47 -11.01
C ILE A 79 3.66 -12.65 -12.17
N ALA A 80 2.34 -12.48 -12.26
CA ALA A 80 1.66 -11.61 -13.20
C ALA A 80 1.32 -10.26 -12.54
N GLU A 81 2.15 -9.25 -12.72
CA GLU A 81 1.94 -7.91 -12.18
C GLU A 81 0.92 -7.12 -12.99
N VAL A 82 -0.24 -6.85 -12.40
CA VAL A 82 -1.39 -6.15 -13.02
C VAL A 82 -1.61 -4.80 -12.35
N LEU A 83 -0.66 -3.88 -12.53
CA LEU A 83 -0.60 -2.62 -11.78
C LEU A 83 -0.64 -1.35 -12.63
N TYR A 84 0.31 -1.13 -13.55
CA TYR A 84 0.46 0.18 -14.22
C TYR A 84 -0.49 0.36 -15.42
N ASP A 85 -0.68 -0.68 -16.22
CA ASP A 85 -1.59 -0.67 -17.39
C ASP A 85 -3.06 -0.91 -17.02
N TRP A 86 -3.35 -1.20 -15.74
CA TRP A 86 -4.67 -1.58 -15.22
C TRP A 86 -5.25 -0.55 -14.24
N GLN A 87 -5.15 0.75 -14.55
CA GLN A 87 -5.55 1.84 -13.64
C GLN A 87 -6.79 2.63 -14.08
N LYS A 88 -7.56 2.11 -15.05
CA LYS A 88 -8.78 2.79 -15.49
C LYS A 88 -9.86 2.71 -14.41
N PHE A 89 -10.64 3.77 -14.30
CA PHE A 89 -11.79 3.86 -13.41
C PHE A 89 -12.91 4.68 -14.05
N LYS A 90 -14.14 4.54 -13.56
CA LYS A 90 -15.30 5.32 -13.97
C LYS A 90 -16.28 5.48 -12.80
N ILE A 91 -16.68 6.72 -12.51
CA ILE A 91 -17.75 7.01 -11.55
C ILE A 91 -19.09 6.74 -12.22
N LEU A 92 -19.99 6.07 -11.51
CA LEU A 92 -21.33 5.72 -11.97
C LEU A 92 -22.36 6.32 -11.01
N GLU A 93 -23.59 6.54 -11.51
CA GLU A 93 -24.76 6.85 -10.67
C GLU A 93 -24.49 8.00 -9.66
N ASN A 94 -23.86 9.09 -10.11
CA ASN A 94 -23.50 10.24 -9.27
C ASN A 94 -22.69 9.88 -8.00
N GLY A 95 -21.81 8.88 -8.11
CA GLY A 95 -20.95 8.46 -7.01
C GLY A 95 -21.44 7.20 -6.29
N ASP A 96 -22.68 6.75 -6.51
CA ASP A 96 -23.26 5.58 -5.83
C ASP A 96 -22.56 4.26 -6.19
N ALA A 97 -21.85 4.24 -7.32
CA ALA A 97 -20.97 3.15 -7.67
C ALA A 97 -19.70 3.63 -8.38
N ILE A 98 -18.64 2.82 -8.31
CA ILE A 98 -17.39 3.05 -9.02
C ILE A 98 -16.92 1.78 -9.72
N TRP A 99 -16.63 1.90 -11.01
CA TRP A 99 -15.97 0.85 -11.79
C TRP A 99 -14.45 1.06 -11.75
N CYS A 100 -13.68 0.02 -11.47
CA CYS A 100 -12.23 0.07 -11.30
C CYS A 100 -11.54 -1.18 -11.86
N GLN A 101 -10.44 -0.97 -12.59
CA GLN A 101 -9.46 -2.01 -12.90
C GLN A 101 -8.60 -2.37 -11.67
N PRO A 102 -7.96 -3.57 -11.64
CA PRO A 102 -7.29 -4.10 -10.45
C PRO A 102 -6.14 -3.24 -9.94
N GLY A 103 -5.48 -2.44 -10.79
CA GLY A 103 -4.35 -1.58 -10.45
C GLY A 103 -4.72 -0.23 -9.84
N VAL A 104 -6.01 0.14 -9.80
CA VAL A 104 -6.47 1.38 -9.16
C VAL A 104 -6.17 1.32 -7.65
N ASN A 105 -5.58 2.38 -7.09
CA ASN A 105 -5.31 2.47 -5.66
C ASN A 105 -6.57 2.86 -4.87
N GLY A 106 -6.81 2.22 -3.73
CA GLY A 106 -8.02 2.45 -2.93
C GLY A 106 -8.14 3.89 -2.41
N ALA A 107 -7.04 4.49 -1.91
CA ALA A 107 -7.07 5.87 -1.43
C ALA A 107 -7.30 6.88 -2.58
N VAL A 108 -6.79 6.58 -3.78
CA VAL A 108 -7.08 7.38 -4.98
C VAL A 108 -8.55 7.26 -5.37
N ALA A 109 -9.14 6.06 -5.31
CA ALA A 109 -10.57 5.87 -5.55
C ALA A 109 -11.43 6.71 -4.57
N ASN A 110 -11.10 6.68 -3.28
CA ASN A 110 -11.80 7.51 -2.28
C ASN A 110 -11.61 9.01 -2.53
N LYS A 111 -10.40 9.46 -2.92
CA LYS A 111 -10.16 10.87 -3.27
C LYS A 111 -11.01 11.32 -4.48
N ILE A 112 -11.22 10.43 -5.45
CA ILE A 112 -12.07 10.70 -6.62
C ILE A 112 -13.57 10.77 -6.25
N LEU A 113 -13.99 9.99 -5.25
CA LEU A 113 -15.37 9.94 -4.77
C LEU A 113 -15.72 11.02 -3.75
N ALA A 114 -14.72 11.64 -3.11
CA ALA A 114 -14.91 12.66 -2.08
C ALA A 114 -15.85 13.82 -2.48
N PRO A 115 -15.84 14.36 -3.71
CA PRO A 115 -16.80 15.40 -4.13
C PRO A 115 -18.27 14.97 -4.09
N TYR A 116 -18.53 13.65 -4.08
CA TYR A 116 -19.86 13.06 -3.99
C TYR A 116 -20.24 12.67 -2.55
N GLN A 117 -19.39 12.96 -1.55
CA GLN A 117 -19.54 12.48 -0.17
C GLN A 117 -19.68 10.95 -0.10
N ARG A 118 -18.95 10.25 -0.99
CA ARG A 118 -18.93 8.80 -1.12
C ARG A 118 -17.51 8.28 -0.93
N ARG A 119 -17.40 7.01 -0.54
CA ARG A 119 -16.14 6.22 -0.55
C ARG A 119 -16.43 4.77 -0.90
N ILE A 120 -15.42 4.02 -1.33
CA ILE A 120 -15.57 2.56 -1.46
C ILE A 120 -15.85 1.95 -0.09
N GLY A 121 -16.63 0.87 -0.05
CA GLY A 121 -16.89 0.15 1.20
C GLY A 121 -15.59 -0.34 1.86
N PRO A 122 -14.81 -1.23 1.23
CA PRO A 122 -13.57 -1.72 1.84
C PRO A 122 -12.55 -0.63 2.22
N ASP A 123 -12.18 -0.55 3.49
CA ASP A 123 -11.27 0.46 4.04
C ASP A 123 -10.03 -0.14 4.76
N PRO A 124 -9.24 -1.01 4.11
CA PRO A 124 -8.13 -1.69 4.77
C PRO A 124 -7.08 -0.69 5.27
N ALA A 125 -6.37 -1.04 6.34
CA ALA A 125 -5.30 -0.18 6.89
C ALA A 125 -4.21 0.18 5.85
N SER A 126 -4.01 -0.68 4.85
CA SER A 126 -3.07 -0.48 3.74
C SER A 126 -3.64 0.30 2.54
N ILE A 127 -4.84 0.90 2.63
CA ILE A 127 -5.56 1.55 1.51
C ILE A 127 -4.73 2.58 0.72
N ASN A 128 -3.78 3.25 1.38
CA ASN A 128 -2.86 4.19 0.74
C ASN A 128 -1.93 3.54 -0.30
N ALA A 129 -1.71 2.22 -0.20
CA ALA A 129 -0.88 1.43 -1.11
C ALA A 129 -1.66 0.31 -1.82
N ALA A 130 -2.62 -0.31 -1.14
CA ALA A 130 -3.44 -1.41 -1.65
C ALA A 130 -4.19 -1.01 -2.92
N ARG A 131 -4.39 -2.00 -3.80
CA ARG A 131 -5.09 -1.82 -5.07
C ARG A 131 -6.39 -2.61 -5.09
N ILE A 132 -7.37 -2.13 -5.86
CA ILE A 132 -8.72 -2.70 -5.92
C ILE A 132 -8.70 -4.22 -6.17
N GLY A 133 -7.83 -4.71 -7.06
CA GLY A 133 -7.73 -6.15 -7.32
C GLY A 133 -7.34 -6.96 -6.07
N GLY A 134 -6.39 -6.44 -5.27
CA GLY A 134 -6.01 -7.07 -4.01
C GLY A 134 -7.07 -6.91 -2.92
N ILE A 135 -7.73 -5.75 -2.84
CA ILE A 135 -8.82 -5.47 -1.88
C ILE A 135 -9.96 -6.48 -2.06
N VAL A 136 -10.39 -6.70 -3.31
CA VAL A 136 -11.45 -7.67 -3.62
C VAL A 136 -10.96 -9.11 -3.44
N SER A 137 -9.75 -9.44 -3.91
CA SER A 137 -9.23 -10.81 -3.83
C SER A 137 -8.98 -11.30 -2.41
N ASN A 138 -8.82 -10.39 -1.42
CA ASN A 138 -8.71 -10.76 0.00
C ASN A 138 -10.03 -10.56 0.77
N ASN A 139 -11.12 -10.15 0.09
CA ASN A 139 -12.34 -9.67 0.73
C ASN A 139 -12.06 -8.68 1.88
N SER A 140 -11.12 -7.75 1.64
CA SER A 140 -10.70 -6.80 2.66
C SER A 140 -11.89 -6.02 3.18
N SER A 141 -11.87 -5.73 4.48
CA SER A 141 -12.76 -4.75 5.10
C SER A 141 -11.92 -3.68 5.78
N GLY A 142 -12.35 -3.18 6.93
CA GLY A 142 -11.58 -2.28 7.77
C GLY A 142 -12.42 -1.74 8.92
N MET A 143 -12.13 -0.50 9.30
CA MET A 143 -12.47 0.08 10.60
C MET A 143 -13.94 0.43 10.73
N VAL A 144 -14.54 0.94 9.66
CA VAL A 144 -15.94 1.37 9.66
C VAL A 144 -16.86 0.33 9.03
N CYS A 145 -16.32 -0.50 8.14
CA CYS A 145 -17.12 -1.20 7.16
C CYS A 145 -17.60 -2.58 7.60
N GLY A 146 -16.98 -3.14 8.65
CA GLY A 146 -17.50 -4.33 9.32
C GLY A 146 -17.69 -5.52 8.38
N THR A 147 -18.72 -6.32 8.66
CA THR A 147 -19.19 -7.37 7.76
C THR A 147 -20.14 -6.85 6.68
N GLU A 148 -20.75 -5.69 6.88
CA GLU A 148 -21.84 -5.14 6.03
C GLU A 148 -21.32 -4.50 4.73
N PHE A 149 -20.20 -3.80 4.78
CA PHE A 149 -19.66 -3.01 3.66
C PHE A 149 -18.30 -3.54 3.17
N ASN A 150 -18.04 -4.84 3.37
CA ASN A 150 -16.87 -5.50 2.80
C ASN A 150 -17.00 -5.64 1.25
N ALA A 151 -15.94 -6.15 0.61
CA ALA A 151 -15.91 -6.26 -0.85
C ALA A 151 -17.02 -7.18 -1.38
N TYR A 152 -17.36 -8.24 -0.62
CA TYR A 152 -18.40 -9.19 -1.01
C TYR A 152 -19.78 -8.54 -1.11
N HIS A 153 -20.20 -7.77 -0.10
CA HIS A 153 -21.52 -7.16 -0.08
C HIS A 153 -21.62 -5.88 -0.94
N THR A 154 -20.49 -5.22 -1.18
CA THR A 154 -20.45 -4.03 -2.04
C THR A 154 -20.24 -4.35 -3.51
N LEU A 155 -19.92 -5.60 -3.87
CA LEU A 155 -19.79 -6.00 -5.26
C LEU A 155 -21.12 -5.81 -6.00
N LYS A 156 -21.10 -5.01 -7.07
CA LYS A 156 -22.21 -4.84 -8.00
C LYS A 156 -22.01 -5.72 -9.23
N ASP A 157 -20.84 -5.60 -9.85
CA ASP A 157 -20.47 -6.32 -11.06
C ASP A 157 -18.98 -6.69 -11.04
N ILE A 158 -18.61 -7.73 -11.78
CA ILE A 158 -17.22 -8.17 -11.95
C ILE A 158 -16.99 -8.70 -13.37
N GLU A 159 -15.83 -8.38 -13.92
CA GLU A 159 -15.31 -9.00 -15.14
C GLU A 159 -14.08 -9.85 -14.79
N PHE A 160 -14.07 -11.10 -15.23
CA PHE A 160 -13.03 -12.06 -14.90
C PHE A 160 -12.69 -13.00 -16.06
N ILE A 161 -11.50 -13.62 -15.99
CA ILE A 161 -11.00 -14.60 -16.95
C ILE A 161 -10.65 -15.89 -16.22
N LEU A 162 -11.28 -16.98 -16.63
CA LEU A 162 -11.05 -18.34 -16.12
C LEU A 162 -9.71 -18.90 -16.62
N PRO A 163 -9.16 -19.93 -15.96
CA PRO A 163 -7.88 -20.52 -16.36
C PRO A 163 -7.87 -21.04 -17.79
N ASN A 164 -9.03 -21.53 -18.29
CA ASN A 164 -9.21 -21.99 -19.68
C ASN A 164 -9.15 -20.84 -20.72
N GLY A 165 -9.07 -19.59 -20.27
CA GLY A 165 -9.03 -18.42 -21.13
C GLY A 165 -10.40 -17.88 -21.54
N ASN A 166 -11.52 -18.39 -21.04
CA ASN A 166 -12.85 -17.81 -21.23
C ASN A 166 -13.07 -16.65 -20.25
N GLY A 167 -13.78 -15.61 -20.65
CA GLY A 167 -14.04 -14.44 -19.80
C GLY A 167 -15.52 -14.08 -19.75
N TYR A 168 -15.92 -13.51 -18.61
CA TYR A 168 -17.31 -13.17 -18.32
C TYR A 168 -17.40 -11.81 -17.63
N ASP A 169 -18.43 -11.04 -17.96
CA ASP A 169 -18.71 -9.72 -17.39
C ASP A 169 -20.15 -9.67 -16.87
N THR A 170 -20.33 -9.73 -15.56
CA THR A 170 -21.67 -9.85 -14.96
C THR A 170 -22.58 -8.66 -15.23
N SER A 171 -22.04 -7.53 -15.69
CA SER A 171 -22.84 -6.35 -16.06
C SER A 171 -23.52 -6.48 -17.43
N LYS A 172 -23.06 -7.40 -18.29
CA LYS A 172 -23.57 -7.57 -19.66
C LYS A 172 -24.80 -8.49 -19.68
N PRO A 173 -25.89 -8.10 -20.38
CA PRO A 173 -27.04 -8.99 -20.61
C PRO A 173 -26.64 -10.25 -21.38
N GLY A 174 -27.21 -11.41 -21.02
CA GLY A 174 -26.97 -12.70 -21.67
C GLY A 174 -25.77 -13.50 -21.13
N GLU A 175 -24.97 -12.91 -20.24
CA GLU A 175 -23.77 -13.59 -19.71
C GLU A 175 -24.09 -14.79 -18.83
N ARG A 176 -25.27 -14.79 -18.20
CA ARG A 176 -25.78 -15.94 -17.45
C ARG A 176 -25.94 -17.16 -18.35
N GLU A 177 -26.58 -16.98 -19.50
CA GLU A 177 -26.78 -18.02 -20.51
C GLU A 177 -25.45 -18.43 -21.15
N ASN A 178 -24.58 -17.47 -21.46
CA ASN A 178 -23.25 -17.76 -22.01
C ASN A 178 -22.41 -18.61 -21.05
N PHE A 179 -22.44 -18.31 -19.74
CA PHE A 179 -21.73 -19.10 -18.73
C PHE A 179 -22.25 -20.55 -18.67
N LEU A 180 -23.57 -20.76 -18.74
CA LEU A 180 -24.14 -22.11 -18.77
C LEU A 180 -23.73 -22.90 -20.02
N GLN A 181 -23.63 -22.22 -21.18
CA GLN A 181 -23.28 -22.84 -22.46
C GLN A 181 -21.78 -23.15 -22.57
N ASN A 182 -20.93 -22.22 -22.12
CA ASN A 182 -19.49 -22.30 -22.28
C ASN A 182 -18.79 -23.04 -21.13
N GLU A 183 -19.39 -23.06 -19.93
CA GLU A 183 -18.85 -23.74 -18.74
C GLU A 183 -19.84 -24.76 -18.13
N PRO A 184 -20.38 -25.71 -18.91
CA PRO A 184 -21.46 -26.59 -18.43
C PRO A 184 -21.05 -27.43 -17.22
N ASP A 185 -19.78 -27.88 -17.17
CA ASP A 185 -19.25 -28.68 -16.06
C ASP A 185 -19.10 -27.87 -14.77
N LEU A 186 -18.55 -26.65 -14.87
CA LEU A 186 -18.42 -25.75 -13.72
C LEU A 186 -19.80 -25.33 -13.23
N ALA A 187 -20.70 -24.91 -14.12
CA ALA A 187 -22.06 -24.50 -13.77
C ALA A 187 -22.84 -25.62 -13.08
N THR A 188 -22.83 -26.83 -13.67
CA THR A 188 -23.50 -28.00 -13.09
C THR A 188 -22.85 -28.41 -11.76
N GLY A 189 -21.53 -28.36 -11.68
CA GLY A 189 -20.77 -28.65 -10.46
C GLY A 189 -21.13 -27.70 -9.31
N LEU A 190 -21.21 -26.39 -9.57
CA LEU A 190 -21.61 -25.38 -8.59
C LEU A 190 -23.05 -25.61 -8.10
N LEU A 191 -23.98 -25.93 -8.99
CA LEU A 191 -25.38 -26.22 -8.62
C LEU A 191 -25.51 -27.51 -7.80
N LYS A 192 -24.71 -28.54 -8.11
CA LYS A 192 -24.63 -29.76 -7.29
C LYS A 192 -24.07 -29.47 -5.91
N ILE A 193 -23.00 -28.69 -5.82
CA ILE A 193 -22.42 -28.26 -4.53
C ILE A 193 -23.45 -27.47 -3.72
N LYS A 194 -24.16 -26.54 -4.34
CA LYS A 194 -25.27 -25.80 -3.70
C LYS A 194 -26.31 -26.77 -3.14
N ALA A 195 -26.79 -27.72 -3.93
CA ALA A 195 -27.77 -28.70 -3.49
C ALA A 195 -27.25 -29.59 -2.34
N GLU A 196 -25.98 -30.01 -2.38
CA GLU A 196 -25.33 -30.75 -1.29
C GLU A 196 -25.34 -29.91 0.01
N ILE A 197 -24.91 -28.66 -0.05
CA ILE A 197 -24.93 -27.72 1.09
C ILE A 197 -26.36 -27.52 1.59
N GLU A 198 -27.31 -27.25 0.70
CA GLU A 198 -28.70 -26.95 1.08
C GLU A 198 -29.44 -28.15 1.66
N SER A 199 -29.10 -29.36 1.24
CA SER A 199 -29.65 -30.59 1.80
C SER A 199 -29.12 -30.89 3.22
N ASN A 200 -28.00 -30.28 3.63
CA ASN A 200 -27.37 -30.52 4.92
C ASN A 200 -27.57 -29.32 5.87
N SER A 201 -28.47 -29.46 6.85
CA SER A 201 -28.78 -28.40 7.82
C SER A 201 -27.57 -27.98 8.66
N SER A 202 -26.69 -28.92 9.01
CA SER A 202 -25.47 -28.63 9.77
C SER A 202 -24.50 -27.75 8.96
N TRP A 203 -24.31 -28.06 7.67
CA TRP A 203 -23.42 -27.28 6.81
C TRP A 203 -23.95 -25.87 6.58
N LYS A 204 -25.26 -25.73 6.29
CA LYS A 204 -25.92 -24.42 6.21
C LYS A 204 -25.74 -23.61 7.49
N GLY A 205 -25.99 -24.24 8.64
CA GLY A 205 -25.84 -23.61 9.95
C GLY A 205 -24.42 -23.10 10.16
N LYS A 206 -23.42 -23.94 9.91
CA LYS A 206 -22.00 -23.58 10.05
C LYS A 206 -21.58 -22.43 9.13
N ILE A 207 -21.99 -22.45 7.86
CA ILE A 207 -21.69 -21.36 6.92
C ILE A 207 -22.32 -20.04 7.42
N ARG A 208 -23.61 -20.04 7.78
CA ARG A 208 -24.28 -18.84 8.28
C ARG A 208 -23.65 -18.33 9.58
N GLU A 209 -23.26 -19.23 10.47
CA GLU A 209 -22.59 -18.88 11.73
C GLU A 209 -21.23 -18.23 11.48
N LYS A 210 -20.38 -18.81 10.62
CA LYS A 210 -19.04 -18.29 10.33
C LYS A 210 -19.03 -16.93 9.64
N TYR A 211 -20.03 -16.62 8.81
CA TYR A 211 -20.15 -15.30 8.16
C TYR A 211 -20.97 -14.27 8.96
N ARG A 212 -21.41 -14.61 10.19
CA ARG A 212 -21.97 -13.60 11.11
C ARG A 212 -20.88 -12.67 11.65
N ILE A 213 -19.67 -13.19 11.80
CA ILE A 213 -18.45 -12.45 12.12
C ILE A 213 -17.60 -12.25 10.85
N LYS A 214 -16.56 -11.43 10.92
CA LYS A 214 -15.61 -11.29 9.82
C LYS A 214 -14.87 -12.62 9.60
N ASN A 215 -14.92 -13.15 8.39
CA ASN A 215 -14.28 -14.41 8.03
C ASN A 215 -13.76 -14.38 6.59
N THR A 216 -12.46 -14.62 6.44
CA THR A 216 -11.77 -14.74 5.14
C THR A 216 -10.97 -16.05 5.02
N ILE A 217 -11.31 -17.05 5.84
CA ILE A 217 -10.71 -18.39 5.80
C ILE A 217 -11.39 -19.23 4.73
N GLY A 218 -10.64 -19.68 3.73
CA GLY A 218 -11.17 -20.43 2.59
C GLY A 218 -12.00 -19.58 1.63
N TYR A 219 -12.76 -20.24 0.74
CA TYR A 219 -13.64 -19.55 -0.20
C TYR A 219 -14.88 -18.97 0.49
N SER A 220 -15.47 -17.92 -0.12
CA SER A 220 -16.74 -17.32 0.30
C SER A 220 -17.93 -18.28 0.18
N MET A 221 -18.04 -19.23 1.11
CA MET A 221 -19.03 -20.32 1.07
C MET A 221 -20.47 -19.81 1.23
N ASN A 222 -20.67 -18.61 1.77
CA ASN A 222 -21.99 -17.96 1.81
C ASN A 222 -22.56 -17.68 0.42
N SER A 223 -21.73 -17.58 -0.63
CA SER A 223 -22.20 -17.42 -2.01
C SER A 223 -23.18 -18.51 -2.46
N PHE A 224 -22.97 -19.75 -2.01
CA PHE A 224 -23.89 -20.87 -2.30
C PHE A 224 -25.25 -20.71 -1.64
N LEU A 225 -25.34 -19.94 -0.55
CA LEU A 225 -26.59 -19.68 0.17
C LEU A 225 -27.27 -18.38 -0.27
N ASP A 226 -26.48 -17.39 -0.71
CA ASP A 226 -26.97 -16.06 -1.05
C ASP A 226 -27.42 -15.95 -2.52
N TYR A 227 -26.87 -16.81 -3.39
CA TYR A 227 -27.13 -16.78 -4.82
C TYR A 227 -27.65 -18.12 -5.35
N ASN A 228 -28.37 -18.05 -6.47
CA ASN A 228 -29.00 -19.22 -7.10
C ASN A 228 -28.41 -19.55 -8.47
N HIS A 229 -28.07 -18.52 -9.26
CA HIS A 229 -27.50 -18.74 -10.59
C HIS A 229 -25.99 -19.06 -10.46
N PRO A 230 -25.45 -20.04 -11.20
CA PRO A 230 -24.05 -20.45 -11.05
C PRO A 230 -23.04 -19.32 -11.34
N LEU A 231 -23.32 -18.43 -12.31
CA LEU A 231 -22.48 -17.25 -12.55
C LEU A 231 -22.42 -16.33 -11.33
N ASP A 232 -23.55 -16.07 -10.66
CA ASP A 232 -23.61 -15.20 -9.49
C ASP A 232 -22.92 -15.83 -8.27
N ILE A 233 -23.04 -17.15 -8.10
CA ILE A 233 -22.32 -17.91 -7.08
C ILE A 233 -20.82 -17.79 -7.36
N PHE A 234 -20.39 -18.07 -8.59
CA PHE A 234 -18.98 -18.06 -8.96
C PHE A 234 -18.36 -16.65 -8.84
N SER A 235 -19.04 -15.62 -9.32
CA SER A 235 -18.57 -14.24 -9.24
C SER A 235 -18.29 -13.81 -7.80
N HIS A 236 -19.09 -14.27 -6.84
CA HIS A 236 -18.93 -14.00 -5.42
C HIS A 236 -17.93 -14.93 -4.73
N LEU A 237 -17.69 -16.14 -5.26
CA LEU A 237 -16.57 -16.98 -4.84
C LEU A 237 -15.22 -16.32 -5.14
N LEU A 238 -15.12 -15.50 -6.21
CA LEU A 238 -13.89 -14.78 -6.55
C LEU A 238 -13.49 -13.72 -5.52
N VAL A 239 -14.46 -13.18 -4.78
CA VAL A 239 -14.19 -12.27 -3.68
C VAL A 239 -13.59 -13.06 -2.52
N GLY A 240 -12.37 -12.74 -2.12
CA GLY A 240 -11.64 -13.55 -1.14
C GLY A 240 -10.97 -14.80 -1.70
N ALA A 241 -11.00 -15.05 -3.02
CA ALA A 241 -10.35 -16.24 -3.61
C ALA A 241 -8.83 -16.14 -3.75
N GLU A 242 -8.23 -14.99 -3.47
CA GLU A 242 -6.78 -14.76 -3.50
C GLU A 242 -6.11 -15.17 -4.83
N GLY A 243 -6.82 -14.99 -5.95
CA GLY A 243 -6.33 -15.33 -7.28
C GLY A 243 -6.22 -16.83 -7.57
N THR A 244 -6.85 -17.68 -6.77
CA THR A 244 -6.79 -19.15 -6.93
C THR A 244 -7.84 -19.72 -7.88
N LEU A 245 -8.81 -18.92 -8.33
CA LEU A 245 -9.92 -19.37 -9.19
C LEU A 245 -9.92 -18.70 -10.57
N ALA A 246 -9.70 -17.38 -10.63
CA ALA A 246 -9.74 -16.61 -11.88
C ALA A 246 -8.90 -15.34 -11.77
N PHE A 247 -8.58 -14.74 -12.92
CA PHE A 247 -8.08 -13.36 -12.99
C PHE A 247 -9.25 -12.38 -12.95
N ILE A 248 -9.17 -11.34 -12.11
CA ILE A 248 -10.16 -10.25 -12.04
C ILE A 248 -9.69 -9.08 -12.92
N ALA A 249 -10.40 -8.82 -14.02
CA ALA A 249 -10.07 -7.76 -14.98
C ALA A 249 -10.59 -6.39 -14.54
N ASN A 250 -11.77 -6.34 -13.90
CA ASN A 250 -12.31 -5.15 -13.24
C ASN A 250 -13.48 -5.52 -12.32
N VAL A 251 -13.88 -4.55 -11.48
CA VAL A 251 -15.06 -4.63 -10.62
C VAL A 251 -15.83 -3.32 -10.64
N THR A 252 -17.14 -3.41 -10.42
CA THR A 252 -17.98 -2.30 -10.00
C THR A 252 -18.34 -2.49 -8.53
N LEU A 253 -17.98 -1.54 -7.69
CA LEU A 253 -18.34 -1.53 -6.26
C LEU A 253 -19.41 -0.47 -6.01
N LYS A 254 -20.46 -0.83 -5.26
CA LYS A 254 -21.35 0.13 -4.61
C LYS A 254 -20.53 0.90 -3.57
N THR A 255 -20.74 2.21 -3.53
CA THR A 255 -20.08 3.09 -2.57
C THR A 255 -20.96 3.27 -1.34
N ILE A 256 -20.34 3.75 -0.27
CA ILE A 256 -21.01 4.09 0.98
C ILE A 256 -20.90 5.60 1.24
N PRO A 257 -21.83 6.19 2.02
CA PRO A 257 -21.68 7.58 2.47
C PRO A 257 -20.37 7.81 3.22
N ASP A 258 -19.78 8.99 3.06
CA ASP A 258 -18.67 9.51 3.87
C ASP A 258 -19.06 10.91 4.37
N PRO A 259 -19.85 10.98 5.47
CA PRO A 259 -20.35 12.25 5.98
C PRO A 259 -19.21 13.19 6.38
N PRO A 260 -19.36 14.52 6.17
CA PRO A 260 -18.29 15.47 6.42
C PRO A 260 -18.02 15.69 7.91
N GLU A 261 -19.07 15.68 8.74
CA GLU A 261 -18.95 15.98 10.16
C GLU A 261 -18.65 14.70 10.93
N LYS A 262 -17.62 14.76 11.78
CA LYS A 262 -17.24 13.61 12.60
C LYS A 262 -16.68 14.02 13.94
N GLY A 263 -16.93 13.20 14.95
CA GLY A 263 -16.45 13.39 16.32
C GLY A 263 -15.71 12.14 16.78
N THR A 264 -14.58 12.32 17.48
CA THR A 264 -13.73 11.22 17.94
C THR A 264 -13.53 11.28 19.45
N GLY A 265 -13.54 10.13 20.10
CA GLY A 265 -13.21 9.95 21.51
C GLY A 265 -12.09 8.94 21.70
N LEU A 266 -11.25 9.14 22.71
CA LEU A 266 -10.38 8.13 23.29
C LEU A 266 -10.68 8.04 24.79
N LEU A 267 -11.11 6.86 25.24
CA LEU A 267 -11.43 6.58 26.63
C LEU A 267 -10.50 5.50 27.14
N LEU A 268 -9.92 5.71 28.32
CA LEU A 268 -9.08 4.73 29.00
C LEU A 268 -9.88 4.10 30.14
N PHE A 269 -9.84 2.78 30.21
CA PHE A 269 -10.49 1.94 31.21
C PHE A 269 -9.44 1.22 32.04
N ASN A 270 -9.80 0.84 33.26
CA ASN A 270 -8.92 0.08 34.15
C ASN A 270 -8.69 -1.40 33.73
N SER A 271 -9.51 -1.95 32.84
CA SER A 271 -9.37 -3.33 32.37
C SER A 271 -10.03 -3.59 31.01
N PRO A 272 -9.65 -4.66 30.30
CA PRO A 272 -10.31 -5.08 29.06
C PRO A 272 -11.80 -5.40 29.23
N GLU A 273 -12.18 -5.97 30.38
CA GLU A 273 -13.57 -6.33 30.69
C GLU A 273 -14.44 -5.08 30.84
N SER A 274 -13.96 -4.09 31.58
CA SER A 274 -14.64 -2.79 31.75
C SER A 274 -14.85 -2.08 30.41
N ALA A 275 -13.82 -2.04 29.56
CA ALA A 275 -13.93 -1.50 28.22
C ALA A 275 -14.94 -2.29 27.37
N GLY A 276 -14.83 -3.62 27.34
CA GLY A 276 -15.72 -4.50 26.58
C GLY A 276 -17.20 -4.31 26.95
N ASN A 277 -17.51 -4.16 28.24
CA ASN A 277 -18.87 -3.92 28.74
C ASN A 277 -19.48 -2.60 28.24
N CYS A 278 -18.66 -1.62 27.85
CA CYS A 278 -19.11 -0.33 27.32
C CYS A 278 -19.33 -0.34 25.81
N VAL A 279 -18.81 -1.32 25.07
CA VAL A 279 -18.95 -1.39 23.60
C VAL A 279 -20.41 -1.41 23.13
N PRO A 280 -21.34 -2.19 23.75
CA PRO A 280 -22.74 -2.19 23.34
C PRO A 280 -23.42 -0.82 23.44
N PHE A 281 -23.05 -0.01 24.44
CA PHE A 281 -23.60 1.33 24.62
C PHE A 281 -23.24 2.24 23.43
N PHE A 282 -21.95 2.36 23.12
CA PHE A 282 -21.49 3.20 22.01
C PHE A 282 -21.97 2.68 20.64
N LYS A 283 -22.06 1.35 20.48
CA LYS A 283 -22.65 0.74 19.29
C LYS A 283 -24.12 1.15 19.13
N LYS A 284 -24.91 1.11 20.21
CA LYS A 284 -26.32 1.54 20.21
C LYS A 284 -26.49 3.04 19.96
N MET A 285 -25.53 3.86 20.37
CA MET A 285 -25.51 5.30 20.06
C MET A 285 -25.23 5.59 18.58
N GLY A 286 -24.82 4.61 17.77
CA GLY A 286 -24.52 4.81 16.36
C GLY A 286 -23.05 5.08 16.06
N ALA A 287 -22.11 4.67 16.92
CA ALA A 287 -20.69 4.77 16.63
C ALA A 287 -20.34 4.07 15.30
N SER A 288 -19.73 4.84 14.39
CA SER A 288 -19.27 4.35 13.09
C SER A 288 -18.10 3.39 13.29
N ALA A 289 -17.15 3.73 14.18
CA ALA A 289 -16.03 2.88 14.57
C ALA A 289 -15.89 2.81 16.10
N ILE A 290 -15.49 1.65 16.61
CA ILE A 290 -15.07 1.44 18.00
C ILE A 290 -13.83 0.55 17.96
N GLU A 291 -12.67 1.13 18.21
CA GLU A 291 -11.39 0.44 18.23
C GLU A 291 -10.94 0.17 19.66
N PHE A 292 -10.39 -1.02 19.88
CA PHE A 292 -9.73 -1.43 21.10
C PHE A 292 -8.20 -1.21 20.98
N LEU A 293 -7.57 -0.83 22.09
CA LEU A 293 -6.12 -0.70 22.26
C LEU A 293 -5.73 -1.30 23.61
N ASP A 294 -4.80 -2.25 23.66
CA ASP A 294 -4.25 -2.73 24.93
C ASP A 294 -3.25 -1.75 25.55
N ASP A 295 -2.78 -2.07 26.75
CA ASP A 295 -1.84 -1.27 27.52
C ASP A 295 -0.49 -1.10 26.80
N GLU A 296 0.02 -2.13 26.14
CA GLU A 296 1.24 -2.01 25.33
C GLU A 296 1.03 -1.10 24.12
N SER A 297 -0.10 -1.23 23.41
CA SER A 297 -0.49 -0.31 22.34
C SER A 297 -0.53 1.14 22.83
N LEU A 298 -1.11 1.38 24.00
CA LEU A 298 -1.21 2.72 24.59
C LEU A 298 0.16 3.27 25.00
N ARG A 299 1.07 2.44 25.53
CA ARG A 299 2.44 2.87 25.89
C ARG A 299 3.24 3.35 24.67
N THR A 300 2.95 2.86 23.46
CA THR A 300 3.63 3.32 22.24
C THR A 300 3.47 4.82 21.97
N ALA A 301 2.45 5.47 22.53
CA ALA A 301 2.24 6.91 22.37
C ALA A 301 3.37 7.78 22.95
N GLN A 302 4.28 7.21 23.76
CA GLN A 302 5.51 7.88 24.22
C GLN A 302 6.43 8.34 23.08
N HIS A 303 6.26 7.79 21.88
CA HIS A 303 7.04 8.15 20.69
C HIS A 303 6.37 9.25 19.84
N PHE A 304 5.25 9.81 20.29
CA PHE A 304 4.63 10.97 19.65
C PHE A 304 5.03 12.27 20.35
N GLU A 305 5.15 13.36 19.58
CA GLU A 305 5.52 14.67 20.12
C GLU A 305 4.50 15.21 21.13
N ASN A 306 3.20 15.01 20.88
CA ASN A 306 2.11 15.50 21.73
C ASN A 306 1.03 14.39 21.92
N PRO A 307 1.25 13.40 22.79
CA PRO A 307 0.27 12.35 23.03
C PRO A 307 -0.97 12.90 23.77
N PRO A 308 -2.18 12.36 23.51
CA PRO A 308 -3.43 12.86 24.11
C PRO A 308 -3.64 12.44 25.58
N TYR A 309 -2.72 11.67 26.16
CA TYR A 309 -2.67 11.24 27.56
C TYR A 309 -1.20 11.08 27.96
N ASP A 310 -0.91 10.85 29.25
CA ASP A 310 0.44 10.50 29.70
C ASP A 310 0.71 8.99 29.46
N PRO A 311 1.55 8.62 28.48
CA PRO A 311 1.83 7.21 28.20
C PRO A 311 2.62 6.52 29.33
N LYS A 312 3.29 7.28 30.21
CA LYS A 312 4.05 6.72 31.33
C LYS A 312 3.16 6.33 32.50
N SER A 313 1.94 6.86 32.56
CA SER A 313 0.95 6.51 33.59
C SER A 313 0.07 5.32 33.18
N VAL A 314 0.31 4.70 32.02
CA VAL A 314 -0.44 3.54 31.55
C VAL A 314 0.05 2.31 32.31
N GLU A 315 -0.70 1.93 33.34
CA GLU A 315 -0.50 0.70 34.11
C GLU A 315 -0.84 -0.56 33.29
N ASN A 316 -0.51 -1.73 33.82
CA ASN A 316 -0.91 -2.99 33.21
C ASN A 316 -2.44 -3.09 33.15
N ASP A 317 -2.94 -3.73 32.09
CA ASP A 317 -4.37 -3.93 31.80
C ASP A 317 -5.20 -2.67 31.47
N VAL A 318 -4.63 -1.47 31.58
CA VAL A 318 -5.28 -0.26 31.07
C VAL A 318 -5.64 -0.46 29.61
N THR A 319 -6.89 -0.17 29.27
CA THR A 319 -7.45 -0.46 27.95
C THR A 319 -8.04 0.80 27.34
N GLY A 320 -7.73 1.06 26.08
CA GLY A 320 -8.27 2.18 25.32
C GLY A 320 -9.46 1.76 24.45
N LEU A 321 -10.53 2.56 24.45
CA LEU A 321 -11.52 2.58 23.37
C LEU A 321 -11.43 3.88 22.60
N LEU A 322 -11.13 3.78 21.30
CA LEU A 322 -11.23 4.88 20.35
C LEU A 322 -12.57 4.78 19.62
N ILE A 323 -13.38 5.82 19.71
CA ILE A 323 -14.75 5.86 19.19
C ILE A 323 -14.84 6.96 18.14
N GLU A 324 -15.48 6.70 17.01
CA GLU A 324 -15.81 7.74 16.03
C GLU A 324 -17.29 7.71 15.64
N TYR A 325 -17.90 8.88 15.61
CA TYR A 325 -19.22 9.16 15.05
C TYR A 325 -19.06 9.94 13.74
N GLN A 326 -19.88 9.62 12.74
CA GLN A 326 -19.92 10.30 11.44
C GLN A 326 -21.38 10.65 11.13
N ASP A 327 -21.67 11.90 10.78
CA ASP A 327 -23.01 12.40 10.47
C ASP A 327 -22.93 13.60 9.50
N ASP A 328 -24.05 13.94 8.84
CA ASP A 328 -24.14 15.12 7.98
C ASP A 328 -24.33 16.42 8.80
N SER A 329 -24.69 16.31 10.07
CA SER A 329 -24.99 17.43 10.97
C SER A 329 -23.99 17.58 12.12
N GLN A 330 -23.33 18.73 12.19
CA GLN A 330 -22.46 19.08 13.33
C GLN A 330 -23.23 19.07 14.66
N ASN A 331 -24.50 19.47 14.66
CA ASN A 331 -25.34 19.46 15.87
C ASN A 331 -25.54 18.04 16.40
N GLU A 332 -25.65 17.04 15.51
CA GLU A 332 -25.80 15.65 15.89
C GLU A 332 -24.48 15.08 16.44
N ILE A 333 -23.35 15.42 15.81
CA ILE A 333 -22.03 15.08 16.34
C ILE A 333 -21.84 15.68 17.75
N ASP A 334 -22.19 16.94 17.95
CA ASP A 334 -22.07 17.60 19.26
C ASP A 334 -22.97 16.93 20.31
N ARG A 335 -24.17 16.49 19.93
CA ARG A 335 -25.08 15.71 20.80
C ARG A 335 -24.44 14.37 21.19
N LEU A 336 -23.94 13.60 20.22
CA LEU A 336 -23.32 12.29 20.44
C LEU A 336 -22.07 12.38 21.33
N ILE A 337 -21.24 13.40 21.12
CA ILE A 337 -20.06 13.67 21.95
C ILE A 337 -20.47 14.04 23.38
N LYS A 338 -21.49 14.89 23.54
CA LYS A 338 -22.00 15.28 24.87
C LYS A 338 -22.56 14.07 25.63
N GLU A 339 -23.39 13.24 25.00
CA GLU A 339 -23.95 12.04 25.62
C GLU A 339 -22.88 11.00 25.97
N SER A 340 -21.88 10.83 25.10
CA SER A 340 -20.72 9.97 25.38
C SER A 340 -19.98 10.46 26.63
N LYS A 341 -19.75 11.77 26.74
CA LYS A 341 -19.12 12.38 27.92
C LYS A 341 -19.92 12.14 29.20
N GLU A 342 -21.24 12.36 29.16
CA GLU A 342 -22.12 12.17 30.32
C GLU A 342 -22.19 10.72 30.79
N PHE A 343 -22.16 9.76 29.87
CA PHE A 343 -22.07 8.34 30.19
C PHE A 343 -20.72 8.03 30.85
N SER A 344 -19.62 8.44 30.22
CA SER A 344 -18.26 8.14 30.69
C SER A 344 -17.93 8.76 32.05
N GLN A 345 -18.52 9.91 32.40
CA GLN A 345 -18.37 10.51 33.74
C GLN A 345 -19.07 9.72 34.85
N LYS A 346 -20.08 8.92 34.52
CA LYS A 346 -20.82 8.09 35.49
C LYS A 346 -20.20 6.69 35.62
N GLU A 347 -19.42 6.28 34.63
CA GLU A 347 -18.79 4.97 34.59
C GLU A 347 -17.47 4.98 35.38
N SER A 348 -17.48 4.38 36.58
CA SER A 348 -16.33 4.40 37.50
C SER A 348 -15.08 3.71 36.95
N SER A 349 -15.22 2.88 35.93
CA SER A 349 -14.09 2.19 35.29
C SER A 349 -13.34 3.06 34.27
N VAL A 350 -13.90 4.20 33.85
CA VAL A 350 -13.22 5.17 32.99
C VAL A 350 -12.24 6.00 33.82
N ILE A 351 -10.95 5.86 33.53
CA ILE A 351 -9.87 6.57 34.24
C ILE A 351 -9.39 7.83 33.51
N SER A 352 -9.62 7.92 32.21
CA SER A 352 -9.31 9.11 31.40
C SER A 352 -10.19 9.16 30.15
N MET A 353 -10.48 10.36 29.66
CA MET A 353 -11.19 10.54 28.39
C MET A 353 -10.75 11.82 27.67
N LYS A 354 -10.60 11.75 26.34
CA LYS A 354 -10.47 12.90 25.43
C LYS A 354 -11.50 12.76 24.32
N LEU A 355 -12.42 13.72 24.22
CA LEU A 355 -13.51 13.76 23.23
C LEU A 355 -13.41 15.06 22.45
N VAL A 356 -13.39 14.98 21.11
CA VAL A 356 -13.05 16.11 20.22
C VAL A 356 -13.84 16.05 18.92
N THR A 357 -14.11 17.23 18.35
CA THR A 357 -14.74 17.41 17.03
C THR A 357 -13.81 18.07 16.03
N ASP A 358 -12.82 18.85 16.50
CA ASP A 358 -11.81 19.47 15.66
C ASP A 358 -10.98 18.42 14.89
N GLN A 359 -10.78 18.66 13.59
CA GLN A 359 -10.12 17.71 12.71
C GLN A 359 -8.69 17.38 13.14
N GLN A 360 -7.91 18.38 13.57
CA GLN A 360 -6.49 18.17 13.93
C GLN A 360 -6.36 17.34 15.21
N ASP A 361 -7.21 17.61 16.19
CA ASP A 361 -7.28 16.82 17.42
C ASP A 361 -7.73 15.37 17.14
N ARG A 362 -8.71 15.19 16.26
CA ARG A 362 -9.18 13.86 15.84
C ARG A 362 -8.09 13.07 15.12
N GLU A 363 -7.36 13.70 14.20
CA GLU A 363 -6.22 13.10 13.52
C GLU A 363 -5.13 12.68 14.52
N THR A 364 -4.88 13.48 15.56
CA THR A 364 -3.93 13.16 16.63
C THR A 364 -4.33 11.90 17.39
N ILE A 365 -5.62 11.73 17.72
CA ILE A 365 -6.13 10.51 18.37
C ILE A 365 -6.01 9.31 17.43
N TRP A 366 -6.43 9.45 16.18
CA TRP A 366 -6.34 8.38 15.17
C TRP A 366 -4.90 7.97 14.86
N LYS A 367 -3.94 8.88 15.01
CA LYS A 367 -2.51 8.60 14.81
C LYS A 367 -1.99 7.52 15.76
N ILE A 368 -2.54 7.39 16.98
CA ILE A 368 -2.17 6.30 17.89
C ILE A 368 -2.52 4.96 17.25
N ARG A 369 -3.78 4.79 16.87
CA ARG A 369 -4.29 3.54 16.30
C ARG A 369 -3.64 3.18 14.96
N LYS A 370 -3.43 4.16 14.08
CA LYS A 370 -2.77 3.97 12.77
C LYS A 370 -1.24 3.84 12.89
N GLY A 371 -0.67 4.33 13.99
CA GLY A 371 0.76 4.36 14.27
C GLY A 371 1.34 3.07 14.84
N LEU A 372 0.52 2.14 15.34
CA LEU A 372 1.01 0.94 16.04
C LEU A 372 1.96 0.08 15.20
N TYR A 373 1.56 -0.28 13.99
CA TYR A 373 2.39 -1.07 13.07
C TYR A 373 3.71 -0.38 12.71
N PRO A 374 3.72 0.91 12.31
CA PRO A 374 4.93 1.73 12.25
C PRO A 374 5.81 1.66 13.51
N THR A 375 5.23 1.95 14.67
CA THR A 375 6.00 2.09 15.92
C THR A 375 6.68 0.78 16.28
N LEU A 376 5.97 -0.34 16.25
CA LEU A 376 6.56 -1.66 16.50
C LEU A 376 7.60 -2.04 15.47
N GLY A 377 7.33 -1.74 14.20
CA GLY A 377 8.32 -1.85 13.15
C GLY A 377 9.61 -1.13 13.55
N SER A 378 9.55 0.12 13.99
CA SER A 378 10.74 0.90 14.35
C SER A 378 11.45 0.46 15.66
N LEU A 379 10.71 -0.12 16.61
CA LEU A 379 11.23 -0.51 17.93
C LEU A 379 11.80 -1.92 17.96
N ARG A 380 11.43 -2.77 16.99
CA ARG A 380 11.90 -4.16 16.96
C ARG A 380 13.42 -4.24 16.85
N LYS A 381 13.95 -5.37 17.31
CA LYS A 381 15.37 -5.71 17.10
C LYS A 381 15.67 -5.83 15.60
N THR A 382 16.72 -5.14 15.14
CA THR A 382 17.20 -5.29 13.76
C THR A 382 17.45 -6.77 13.41
N GLY A 383 16.99 -7.20 12.24
CA GLY A 383 17.08 -8.59 11.79
C GLY A 383 15.88 -9.45 12.17
N THR A 384 14.89 -8.94 12.91
CA THR A 384 13.63 -9.65 13.14
C THR A 384 12.56 -9.28 12.10
N SER A 385 11.68 -10.24 11.84
CA SER A 385 10.45 -10.05 11.07
C SER A 385 9.33 -9.54 11.98
N ILE A 386 8.37 -8.81 11.40
CA ILE A 386 7.12 -8.47 12.08
C ILE A 386 6.05 -9.47 11.65
N ILE A 387 5.35 -10.03 12.63
CA ILE A 387 4.12 -10.79 12.42
C ILE A 387 2.94 -9.84 12.62
N THR A 388 1.95 -9.93 11.75
CA THR A 388 0.69 -9.19 11.88
C THR A 388 -0.44 -10.11 11.50
N GLU A 389 -1.20 -10.53 12.50
CA GLU A 389 -2.30 -11.45 12.37
C GLU A 389 -3.56 -10.85 12.98
N ASP A 390 -4.69 -11.46 12.64
CA ASP A 390 -6.02 -11.01 12.99
C ASP A 390 -6.93 -12.22 13.21
N ILE A 391 -7.75 -12.17 14.25
CA ILE A 391 -8.80 -13.15 14.53
C ILE A 391 -10.12 -12.43 14.70
N ALA A 392 -11.23 -13.12 14.44
CA ALA A 392 -12.54 -12.64 14.83
C ALA A 392 -13.19 -13.57 15.85
N VAL A 393 -13.78 -12.99 16.88
CA VAL A 393 -14.62 -13.65 17.87
C VAL A 393 -15.94 -12.90 17.98
N ASP A 394 -16.88 -13.42 18.74
CA ASP A 394 -18.03 -12.63 19.15
C ASP A 394 -17.62 -11.41 19.97
N ALA A 395 -18.26 -10.27 19.71
CA ALA A 395 -17.96 -9.02 20.42
C ALA A 395 -18.10 -9.16 21.95
N GLU A 396 -19.01 -10.03 22.42
CA GLU A 396 -19.19 -10.35 23.84
C GLU A 396 -17.99 -11.09 24.46
N ASN A 397 -17.22 -11.82 23.63
CA ASN A 397 -16.05 -12.59 24.05
C ASN A 397 -14.73 -11.81 23.90
N LEU A 398 -14.79 -10.55 23.47
CA LEU A 398 -13.61 -9.74 23.14
C LEU A 398 -12.59 -9.70 24.29
N ALA A 399 -13.04 -9.38 25.51
CA ALA A 399 -12.17 -9.28 26.68
C ALA A 399 -11.46 -10.62 27.00
N GLN A 400 -12.18 -11.73 26.92
CA GLN A 400 -11.60 -13.06 27.15
C GLN A 400 -10.58 -13.44 26.07
N ALA A 401 -10.85 -13.10 24.81
CA ALA A 401 -9.92 -13.32 23.72
C ALA A 401 -8.62 -12.51 23.89
N ILE A 402 -8.71 -11.26 24.35
CA ILE A 402 -7.53 -10.43 24.69
C ILE A 402 -6.69 -11.08 25.78
N ARG A 403 -7.32 -11.57 26.85
CA ARG A 403 -6.62 -12.31 27.93
C ARG A 403 -5.91 -13.55 27.38
N GLY A 404 -6.60 -14.30 26.51
CA GLY A 404 -6.04 -15.46 25.82
C GLY A 404 -4.80 -15.12 24.99
N LEU A 405 -4.86 -14.05 24.19
CA LEU A 405 -3.72 -13.56 23.40
C LEU A 405 -2.55 -13.13 24.29
N LYS A 406 -2.79 -12.37 25.37
CA LYS A 406 -1.75 -12.00 26.35
C LYS A 406 -1.07 -13.23 26.95
N ASN A 407 -1.85 -14.26 27.30
CA ASN A 407 -1.32 -15.52 27.82
C ASN A 407 -0.47 -16.26 26.78
N ILE A 408 -0.88 -16.25 25.50
CA ILE A 408 -0.09 -16.82 24.40
C ILE A 408 1.24 -16.07 24.27
N PHE A 409 1.22 -14.73 24.28
CA PHE A 409 2.44 -13.92 24.20
C PHE A 409 3.40 -14.20 25.35
N GLN A 410 2.89 -14.27 26.58
CA GLN A 410 3.71 -14.61 27.74
C GLN A 410 4.30 -16.03 27.63
N LYS A 411 3.47 -17.02 27.26
CA LYS A 411 3.87 -18.43 27.13
C LYS A 411 4.88 -18.66 25.99
N ARG A 412 4.78 -17.88 24.92
CA ARG A 412 5.60 -18.00 23.70
C ARG A 412 6.69 -16.92 23.60
N GLU A 413 6.88 -16.15 24.65
CA GLU A 413 7.96 -15.15 24.80
C GLU A 413 7.91 -13.97 23.80
N PHE A 414 6.71 -13.57 23.38
CA PHE A 414 6.48 -12.38 22.53
C PHE A 414 6.27 -11.14 23.41
N GLN A 415 7.37 -10.55 23.88
CA GLN A 415 7.35 -9.44 24.85
C GLN A 415 6.99 -8.08 24.26
N ASP A 416 7.18 -7.88 22.96
CA ASP A 416 6.86 -6.65 22.24
C ASP A 416 5.47 -6.70 21.59
N GLY A 417 4.68 -7.73 21.89
CA GLY A 417 3.37 -7.94 21.31
C GLY A 417 2.38 -6.88 21.74
N VAL A 418 1.64 -6.31 20.79
CA VAL A 418 0.50 -5.43 21.07
C VAL A 418 -0.78 -6.00 20.48
N ILE A 419 -1.91 -5.71 21.12
CA ILE A 419 -3.25 -6.15 20.74
C ILE A 419 -4.15 -4.93 20.55
N PHE A 420 -4.82 -4.86 19.40
CA PHE A 420 -5.76 -3.79 19.07
C PHE A 420 -6.81 -4.32 18.10
N GLY A 421 -7.90 -3.61 17.83
CA GLY A 421 -8.81 -4.05 16.77
C GLY A 421 -10.19 -3.43 16.79
N HIS A 422 -11.08 -3.94 15.93
CA HIS A 422 -12.43 -3.43 15.75
C HIS A 422 -13.36 -4.06 16.79
N ALA A 423 -13.41 -3.46 17.98
CA ALA A 423 -14.22 -3.94 19.10
C ALA A 423 -15.70 -4.10 18.74
N LYS A 424 -16.22 -3.23 17.88
CA LYS A 424 -17.60 -3.26 17.36
C LYS A 424 -17.97 -4.58 16.66
N ASP A 425 -16.99 -5.21 16.03
CA ASP A 425 -17.14 -6.40 15.17
C ASP A 425 -16.45 -7.64 15.74
N GLY A 426 -15.86 -7.54 16.94
CA GLY A 426 -15.10 -8.63 17.56
C GLY A 426 -13.82 -9.03 16.82
N ASN A 427 -13.29 -8.15 15.97
CA ASN A 427 -12.02 -8.39 15.25
C ASN A 427 -10.84 -7.90 16.10
N LEU A 428 -9.91 -8.79 16.44
CA LEU A 428 -8.67 -8.50 17.15
C LEU A 428 -7.48 -8.72 16.23
N HIS A 429 -6.66 -7.68 16.10
CA HIS A 429 -5.36 -7.68 15.47
C HIS A 429 -4.28 -7.77 16.54
N PHE A 430 -3.15 -8.36 16.17
CA PHE A 430 -1.95 -8.26 16.97
C PHE A 430 -0.69 -8.15 16.12
N ILE A 431 0.31 -7.49 16.69
CA ILE A 431 1.61 -7.28 16.05
C ILE A 431 2.69 -7.64 17.04
N THR A 432 3.68 -8.43 16.62
CA THR A 432 4.85 -8.78 17.43
C THR A 432 6.04 -9.07 16.52
N SER A 433 7.27 -8.96 17.02
CA SER A 433 8.45 -9.35 16.26
C SER A 433 8.92 -10.77 16.54
N VAL A 434 9.51 -11.40 15.53
CA VAL A 434 10.05 -12.75 15.59
C VAL A 434 11.38 -12.83 14.86
N ASP A 435 12.35 -13.50 15.48
CA ASP A 435 13.59 -13.87 14.81
C ASP A 435 13.38 -15.20 14.05
N LEU A 436 13.23 -15.12 12.72
CA LEU A 436 13.03 -16.31 11.86
C LEU A 436 14.35 -16.97 11.45
N ASP A 437 15.49 -16.35 11.77
CA ASP A 437 16.82 -16.92 11.57
C ASP A 437 17.28 -17.69 12.83
N ASP A 438 16.56 -17.56 13.96
CA ASP A 438 16.78 -18.31 15.20
C ASP A 438 15.80 -19.48 15.39
N LYS A 439 16.32 -20.61 15.89
CA LYS A 439 15.53 -21.83 16.11
C LYS A 439 14.50 -21.68 17.22
N ILE A 440 14.78 -20.87 18.25
CA ILE A 440 13.82 -20.63 19.34
C ILE A 440 12.68 -19.75 18.80
N GLY A 441 13.01 -18.69 18.05
CA GLY A 441 12.03 -17.84 17.38
C GLY A 441 11.08 -18.63 16.47
N VAL A 442 11.60 -19.50 15.60
CA VAL A 442 10.79 -20.38 14.74
C VAL A 442 9.89 -21.32 15.56
N ARG A 443 10.40 -21.91 16.64
CA ARG A 443 9.62 -22.79 17.52
C ARG A 443 8.51 -22.04 18.26
N ASN A 444 8.79 -20.83 18.73
CA ASN A 444 7.82 -19.99 19.44
C ASN A 444 6.71 -19.54 18.50
N TYR A 445 7.04 -19.18 17.25
CA TYR A 445 6.07 -18.90 16.21
C TYR A 445 5.16 -20.09 15.89
N GLU A 446 5.72 -21.28 15.65
CA GLU A 446 4.92 -22.50 15.42
C GLU A 446 3.97 -22.78 16.61
N GLY A 447 4.48 -22.61 17.83
CA GLY A 447 3.72 -22.76 19.06
C GLY A 447 2.59 -21.73 19.19
N MET A 448 2.83 -20.48 18.81
CA MET A 448 1.83 -19.42 18.78
C MET A 448 0.72 -19.73 17.80
N MET A 449 1.03 -20.15 16.57
CA MET A 449 0.02 -20.49 15.57
C MET A 449 -0.89 -21.64 16.04
N ARG A 450 -0.33 -22.67 16.69
CA ARG A 450 -1.10 -23.76 17.30
C ARG A 450 -2.01 -23.28 18.43
N ASP A 451 -1.47 -22.51 19.37
CA ASP A 451 -2.25 -22.01 20.51
C ASP A 451 -3.35 -21.02 20.07
N LEU A 452 -3.04 -20.16 19.09
CA LEU A 452 -4.00 -19.23 18.48
C LEU A 452 -5.13 -20.01 17.78
N SER A 453 -4.78 -21.07 17.05
CA SER A 453 -5.76 -21.94 16.40
C SER A 453 -6.71 -22.59 17.40
N ASP A 454 -6.17 -23.16 18.47
CA ASP A 454 -6.99 -23.84 19.49
C ASP A 454 -7.87 -22.84 20.25
N MET A 455 -7.30 -21.72 20.70
CA MET A 455 -8.04 -20.67 21.41
C MET A 455 -9.22 -20.17 20.55
N THR A 456 -8.94 -19.78 19.31
CA THR A 456 -9.94 -19.15 18.45
C THR A 456 -11.04 -20.14 18.06
N LEU A 457 -10.68 -21.35 17.62
CA LEU A 457 -11.64 -22.30 17.07
C LEU A 457 -12.36 -23.12 18.15
N THR A 458 -11.63 -23.60 19.16
CA THR A 458 -12.21 -24.50 20.19
C THR A 458 -12.93 -23.71 21.27
N GLN A 459 -12.37 -22.59 21.74
CA GLN A 459 -12.92 -21.85 22.88
C GLN A 459 -13.99 -20.84 22.46
N PHE A 460 -13.78 -20.17 21.32
CA PHE A 460 -14.67 -19.08 20.88
C PHE A 460 -15.50 -19.38 19.63
N ASN A 461 -15.27 -20.52 18.97
CA ASN A 461 -15.81 -20.80 17.64
C ASN A 461 -15.61 -19.63 16.63
N GLY A 462 -14.52 -18.88 16.80
CA GLY A 462 -14.18 -17.70 16.01
C GLY A 462 -13.65 -18.01 14.61
N SER A 463 -13.10 -16.99 13.95
CA SER A 463 -12.41 -17.08 12.68
C SER A 463 -10.91 -16.80 12.87
N LEU A 464 -10.06 -17.62 12.25
CA LEU A 464 -8.60 -17.40 12.27
C LEU A 464 -8.14 -16.25 11.39
N LYS A 465 -9.01 -15.76 10.50
CA LYS A 465 -8.78 -14.55 9.70
C LYS A 465 -10.04 -13.74 9.54
N ALA A 466 -9.96 -12.47 9.90
CA ALA A 466 -11.05 -11.53 9.76
C ALA A 466 -10.97 -10.80 8.41
N GLU A 467 -9.78 -10.34 7.99
CA GLU A 467 -9.62 -9.36 6.89
C GLU A 467 -8.40 -9.57 5.99
N HIS A 468 -7.33 -10.20 6.51
CA HIS A 468 -6.05 -10.27 5.80
C HIS A 468 -5.96 -11.40 4.75
N GLY A 469 -7.04 -12.15 4.55
CA GLY A 469 -7.07 -13.35 3.72
C GLY A 469 -6.46 -14.56 4.43
N THR A 470 -6.75 -15.75 3.91
CA THR A 470 -6.17 -17.02 4.36
C THR A 470 -4.67 -17.07 4.06
N GLY A 471 -4.30 -16.71 2.83
CA GLY A 471 -2.95 -16.82 2.33
C GLY A 471 -2.35 -18.22 2.45
N ARG A 472 -1.03 -18.24 2.44
CA ARG A 472 -0.20 -19.42 2.76
C ARG A 472 -0.16 -19.67 4.26
N ASN A 473 -0.24 -18.61 5.06
CA ASN A 473 -0.15 -18.68 6.52
C ASN A 473 -1.27 -19.51 7.16
N MET A 474 -2.51 -19.36 6.69
CA MET A 474 -3.66 -20.05 7.28
C MET A 474 -4.16 -21.23 6.46
N ALA A 475 -3.57 -21.51 5.29
CA ALA A 475 -3.99 -22.59 4.40
C ALA A 475 -3.98 -23.98 5.08
N ALA A 476 -3.06 -24.22 6.03
CA ALA A 476 -3.00 -25.47 6.79
C ALA A 476 -4.18 -25.67 7.76
N PHE A 477 -4.83 -24.57 8.17
CA PHE A 477 -5.85 -24.54 9.22
C PHE A 477 -7.28 -24.45 8.69
N VAL A 478 -7.48 -24.28 7.37
CA VAL A 478 -8.81 -24.19 6.75
C VAL A 478 -9.67 -25.43 7.06
N GLU A 479 -9.08 -26.63 7.00
CA GLU A 479 -9.80 -27.85 7.36
C GLU A 479 -10.18 -27.88 8.84
N THR A 480 -9.34 -27.35 9.72
CA THR A 480 -9.61 -27.28 11.16
C THR A 480 -10.81 -26.36 11.42
N GLU A 481 -10.89 -25.21 10.75
CA GLU A 481 -11.99 -24.26 10.93
C GLU A 481 -13.30 -24.75 10.30
N TRP A 482 -13.26 -25.21 9.05
CA TRP A 482 -14.45 -25.59 8.28
C TRP A 482 -14.89 -27.03 8.49
N GLY A 483 -14.00 -27.90 8.97
CA GLY A 483 -14.19 -29.34 9.06
C GLY A 483 -13.98 -30.02 7.70
N GLY A 484 -13.61 -31.31 7.74
CA GLY A 484 -13.29 -32.12 6.56
C GLY A 484 -14.30 -32.00 5.41
N PRO A 485 -15.62 -32.17 5.63
CA PRO A 485 -16.58 -32.15 4.53
C PRO A 485 -16.65 -30.81 3.77
N LEU A 486 -16.71 -29.67 4.46
CA LEU A 486 -16.76 -28.36 3.80
C LEU A 486 -15.42 -27.99 3.18
N TYR A 487 -14.31 -28.43 3.77
CA TYR A 487 -12.99 -28.30 3.16
C TYR A 487 -12.89 -29.08 1.84
N GLU A 488 -13.44 -30.29 1.76
CA GLU A 488 -13.52 -31.04 0.50
C GLU A 488 -14.42 -30.34 -0.53
N ILE A 489 -15.51 -29.69 -0.10
CA ILE A 489 -16.32 -28.87 -1.02
C ILE A 489 -15.48 -27.75 -1.64
N MET A 490 -14.65 -27.05 -0.85
CA MET A 490 -13.76 -26.02 -1.38
C MET A 490 -12.78 -26.60 -2.42
N TRP A 491 -12.24 -27.80 -2.18
CA TRP A 491 -11.42 -28.51 -3.17
C TRP A 491 -12.20 -28.91 -4.42
N LYS A 492 -13.48 -29.31 -4.30
CA LYS A 492 -14.33 -29.55 -5.49
C LYS A 492 -14.45 -28.27 -6.33
N VAL A 493 -14.68 -27.11 -5.72
CA VAL A 493 -14.72 -25.81 -6.43
C VAL A 493 -13.41 -25.54 -7.15
N LYS A 494 -12.27 -25.68 -6.45
CA LYS A 494 -10.93 -25.49 -7.03
C LYS A 494 -10.70 -26.43 -8.22
N ASN A 495 -11.01 -27.71 -8.09
CA ASN A 495 -10.78 -28.71 -9.14
C ASN A 495 -11.70 -28.52 -10.35
N LEU A 496 -12.94 -28.06 -10.15
CA LEU A 496 -13.86 -27.73 -11.25
C LEU A 496 -13.35 -26.53 -12.07
N THR A 497 -12.70 -25.57 -11.40
CA THR A 497 -12.27 -24.32 -12.02
C THR A 497 -10.86 -24.41 -12.62
N ASP A 498 -9.95 -25.02 -11.88
CA ASP A 498 -8.53 -25.11 -12.18
C ASP A 498 -8.00 -26.54 -11.95
N PRO A 499 -8.38 -27.49 -12.82
CA PRO A 499 -8.00 -28.90 -12.67
C PRO A 499 -6.48 -29.15 -12.79
N LEU A 500 -5.73 -28.21 -13.35
CA LEU A 500 -4.27 -28.29 -13.48
C LEU A 500 -3.54 -27.64 -12.29
N ASN A 501 -4.28 -27.03 -11.36
CA ASN A 501 -3.76 -26.33 -10.19
C ASN A 501 -2.69 -25.26 -10.52
N ILE A 502 -2.89 -24.52 -11.62
CA ILE A 502 -1.96 -23.47 -12.06
C ILE A 502 -2.24 -22.13 -11.36
N MET A 503 -3.43 -21.89 -10.86
CA MET A 503 -3.82 -20.62 -10.25
C MET A 503 -3.41 -20.58 -8.77
N ASN A 504 -2.35 -19.82 -8.49
CA ASN A 504 -1.82 -19.51 -7.16
C ASN A 504 -1.83 -20.70 -6.16
N PRO A 505 -1.17 -21.83 -6.46
CA PRO A 505 -1.21 -23.03 -5.64
C PRO A 505 -0.62 -22.81 -4.24
N ASP A 506 -1.11 -23.62 -3.28
CA ASP A 506 -0.75 -23.57 -1.86
C ASP A 506 -1.00 -22.22 -1.18
N VAL A 507 -1.88 -21.41 -1.77
CA VAL A 507 -2.51 -20.23 -1.19
C VAL A 507 -3.99 -20.54 -1.01
N LEU A 508 -4.57 -20.13 0.12
CA LEU A 508 -5.97 -20.37 0.50
C LEU A 508 -6.29 -21.86 0.76
N LEU A 509 -5.97 -22.78 -0.16
CA LEU A 509 -6.08 -24.22 0.04
C LEU A 509 -4.71 -24.88 -0.12
N SER A 510 -4.32 -25.70 0.86
CA SER A 510 -3.18 -26.60 0.73
C SER A 510 -3.45 -27.92 1.43
N ARG A 511 -2.99 -29.02 0.83
CA ARG A 511 -2.96 -30.34 1.47
C ARG A 511 -1.76 -30.50 2.40
N ASN A 512 -0.77 -29.61 2.31
CA ASN A 512 0.40 -29.61 3.19
C ASN A 512 0.05 -28.97 4.54
N LYS A 513 -0.01 -29.80 5.58
CA LYS A 513 -0.32 -29.37 6.96
C LYS A 513 0.75 -28.49 7.62
N GLN A 514 1.92 -28.36 7.00
CA GLN A 514 3.04 -27.54 7.47
C GLN A 514 3.36 -26.38 6.54
N ILE A 515 2.49 -26.04 5.57
CA ILE A 515 2.79 -25.00 4.58
C ILE A 515 3.12 -23.63 5.22
N HIS A 516 2.51 -23.32 6.36
CA HIS A 516 2.75 -22.09 7.12
C HIS A 516 4.17 -22.00 7.74
N MET A 517 4.87 -23.12 7.86
CA MET A 517 6.24 -23.22 8.37
C MET A 517 7.29 -23.33 7.26
N ASN A 518 6.86 -23.39 6.00
CA ASN A 518 7.76 -23.47 4.85
C ASN A 518 8.17 -22.08 4.38
N ASP A 519 9.36 -21.98 3.76
CA ASP A 519 9.81 -20.77 3.05
C ASP A 519 9.79 -19.48 3.89
N LEU A 520 10.07 -19.62 5.19
CA LEU A 520 10.16 -18.49 6.11
C LEU A 520 11.29 -17.55 5.68
N LYS A 521 11.02 -16.26 5.81
CA LYS A 521 11.83 -15.19 5.28
C LYS A 521 13.00 -14.84 6.19
N PRO A 522 14.26 -15.04 5.75
CA PRO A 522 15.44 -14.53 6.47
C PRO A 522 15.55 -13.00 6.34
N MET A 523 16.16 -12.36 7.34
CA MET A 523 16.23 -10.90 7.46
C MET A 523 17.66 -10.39 7.64
N PRO A 524 18.56 -10.62 6.66
CA PRO A 524 19.95 -10.16 6.75
C PRO A 524 20.05 -8.64 6.76
N THR A 525 21.02 -8.12 7.49
CA THR A 525 21.34 -6.68 7.50
C THR A 525 22.16 -6.30 6.26
N VAL A 526 21.88 -5.11 5.73
CA VAL A 526 22.47 -4.61 4.50
C VAL A 526 22.97 -3.19 4.61
N HIS A 527 22.25 -2.32 5.35
CA HIS A 527 22.63 -0.92 5.56
C HIS A 527 21.78 -0.32 6.68
N GLU A 528 22.41 0.44 7.59
CA GLU A 528 21.77 1.01 8.79
C GLU A 528 20.48 1.81 8.47
N GLU A 529 20.52 2.68 7.46
CA GLU A 529 19.38 3.47 6.96
C GLU A 529 18.15 2.66 6.52
N VAL A 530 18.29 1.37 6.23
CA VAL A 530 17.18 0.55 5.68
C VAL A 530 16.93 -0.75 6.45
N ASP A 531 17.78 -1.10 7.41
CA ASP A 531 17.64 -2.37 8.14
C ASP A 531 16.38 -2.42 9.01
N GLN A 532 15.84 -1.25 9.38
CA GLN A 532 14.54 -1.12 10.02
C GLN A 532 13.35 -1.35 9.06
N CYS A 533 13.56 -1.57 7.76
CA CYS A 533 12.48 -1.84 6.82
C CYS A 533 11.77 -3.17 7.09
N ILE A 534 10.45 -3.09 7.27
CA ILE A 534 9.51 -4.20 7.46
C ILE A 534 8.90 -4.73 6.16
N GLU A 535 9.34 -4.23 5.00
CA GLU A 535 8.92 -4.70 3.66
C GLU A 535 7.41 -4.55 3.34
N CYS A 536 6.72 -3.60 3.96
CA CYS A 536 5.28 -3.36 3.75
C CYS A 536 4.89 -2.81 2.35
N GLY A 537 5.82 -2.17 1.64
CA GLY A 537 5.61 -1.70 0.26
C GLY A 537 4.92 -0.35 0.10
N PHE A 538 4.59 0.36 1.19
CA PHE A 538 3.88 1.65 1.12
C PHE A 538 4.65 2.72 0.33
N CYS A 539 5.97 2.71 0.46
CA CYS A 539 6.88 3.64 -0.22
C CYS A 539 7.00 3.43 -1.73
N GLU A 540 6.48 2.35 -2.30
CA GLU A 540 6.67 2.05 -3.73
C GLU A 540 5.95 3.04 -4.63
N ARG A 541 4.75 3.48 -4.21
CA ARG A 541 3.91 4.35 -5.04
C ARG A 541 4.55 5.72 -5.26
N ILE A 542 5.36 6.24 -4.34
CA ILE A 542 5.91 7.59 -4.45
C ILE A 542 7.25 7.63 -5.21
N CYS A 543 7.89 6.47 -5.41
CA CYS A 543 9.22 6.40 -6.00
C CYS A 543 9.24 6.79 -7.49
N PRO A 544 10.10 7.74 -7.92
CA PRO A 544 10.23 8.09 -9.34
C PRO A 544 10.79 6.97 -10.22
N SER A 545 11.52 6.02 -9.63
CA SER A 545 12.10 4.87 -10.34
C SER A 545 11.08 3.75 -10.61
N ARG A 546 9.85 3.89 -10.10
CA ARG A 546 8.75 2.93 -10.33
C ARG A 546 8.46 2.84 -11.84
N GLY A 547 8.35 1.63 -12.37
CA GLY A 547 8.17 1.38 -13.81
C GLY A 547 9.44 1.55 -14.66
N LEU A 548 10.56 2.03 -14.10
CA LEU A 548 11.87 2.07 -14.77
C LEU A 548 12.74 0.89 -14.33
N THR A 549 12.97 0.74 -13.02
CA THR A 549 13.77 -0.35 -12.42
C THR A 549 13.16 -0.81 -11.09
N LEU A 550 13.79 -0.47 -9.95
CA LEU A 550 13.41 -0.91 -8.62
C LEU A 550 12.84 0.24 -7.79
N THR A 551 11.74 -0.04 -7.11
CA THR A 551 11.19 0.80 -6.04
C THR A 551 12.02 0.65 -4.75
N PRO A 552 11.76 1.45 -3.69
CA PRO A 552 12.57 1.43 -2.47
C PRO A 552 12.52 0.07 -1.77
N ARG A 553 11.33 -0.53 -1.61
CA ARG A 553 11.20 -1.88 -1.05
C ARG A 553 11.95 -2.92 -1.87
N GLN A 554 11.77 -2.90 -3.20
CA GLN A 554 12.45 -3.83 -4.11
C GLN A 554 13.98 -3.70 -4.05
N ARG A 555 14.49 -2.48 -3.90
CA ARG A 555 15.93 -2.19 -3.73
C ARG A 555 16.49 -2.83 -2.46
N ILE A 556 15.78 -2.66 -1.34
CA ILE A 556 16.13 -3.27 -0.05
C ILE A 556 16.07 -4.80 -0.17
N ALA A 557 15.02 -5.34 -0.78
CA ALA A 557 14.86 -6.78 -1.00
C ALA A 557 16.04 -7.34 -1.81
N VAL A 558 16.38 -6.74 -2.96
CA VAL A 558 17.51 -7.18 -3.80
C VAL A 558 18.84 -7.09 -3.03
N MET A 559 19.05 -6.06 -2.20
CA MET A 559 20.24 -5.98 -1.35
C MET A 559 20.28 -7.11 -0.32
N ARG A 560 19.15 -7.45 0.32
CA ARG A 560 19.07 -8.57 1.27
C ARG A 560 19.33 -9.89 0.58
N GLU A 561 18.76 -10.08 -0.60
CA GLU A 561 18.99 -11.27 -1.43
C GLU A 561 20.46 -11.42 -1.83
N SER A 562 21.17 -10.32 -2.09
CA SER A 562 22.62 -10.36 -2.38
C SER A 562 23.50 -10.86 -1.21
N LYS A 563 22.96 -10.90 0.02
CA LYS A 563 23.61 -11.51 1.18
C LYS A 563 23.34 -13.01 1.30
N LEU A 564 22.22 -13.48 0.74
CA LEU A 564 21.78 -14.88 0.81
C LEU A 564 22.30 -15.70 -0.36
N GLN A 565 22.56 -15.05 -1.51
CA GLN A 565 23.10 -15.71 -2.70
C GLN A 565 24.07 -14.81 -3.46
N THR A 566 25.00 -15.43 -4.19
CA THR A 566 26.01 -14.71 -4.96
C THR A 566 25.40 -14.11 -6.23
N ILE A 567 25.53 -12.79 -6.41
CA ILE A 567 25.25 -12.13 -7.69
C ILE A 567 26.41 -12.40 -8.64
N SER A 568 26.10 -12.96 -9.81
CA SER A 568 27.10 -13.31 -10.82
C SER A 568 27.84 -12.07 -11.35
N LYS A 569 29.05 -12.26 -11.91
CA LYS A 569 29.78 -11.17 -12.58
C LYS A 569 28.98 -10.56 -13.75
N SER A 570 28.13 -11.34 -14.42
CA SER A 570 27.28 -10.85 -15.50
C SER A 570 26.08 -10.02 -15.02
N ASP A 571 25.66 -10.18 -13.77
CA ASP A 571 24.51 -9.46 -13.21
C ASP A 571 24.91 -8.30 -12.29
N ILE A 572 26.19 -8.17 -11.94
CA ILE A 572 26.66 -7.11 -11.03
C ILE A 572 26.40 -5.71 -11.57
N ASP A 573 26.52 -5.50 -12.89
CA ASP A 573 26.23 -4.22 -13.53
C ASP A 573 24.73 -3.92 -13.49
N LYS A 574 23.88 -4.93 -13.68
CA LYS A 574 22.42 -4.80 -13.54
C LYS A 574 22.05 -4.49 -12.09
N PHE A 575 22.69 -5.17 -11.13
CA PHE A 575 22.52 -4.91 -9.71
C PHE A 575 22.88 -3.46 -9.38
N ASN A 576 24.06 -2.99 -9.77
CA ASN A 576 24.50 -1.61 -9.51
C ASN A 576 23.60 -0.59 -10.20
N TYR A 577 23.20 -0.84 -11.45
CA TYR A 577 22.25 0.02 -12.16
C TYR A 577 20.90 0.11 -11.41
N ALA A 578 20.37 -1.04 -11.02
CA ALA A 578 19.08 -1.18 -10.37
C ALA A 578 19.08 -0.67 -8.92
N VAL A 579 20.16 -0.85 -8.15
CA VAL A 579 20.29 -0.53 -6.71
C VAL A 579 20.95 0.82 -6.44
N ASN A 580 21.86 1.28 -7.28
CA ASN A 580 22.51 2.57 -7.11
C ASN A 580 22.02 3.57 -8.17
N GLU A 581 22.32 3.35 -9.45
CA GLU A 581 22.27 4.42 -10.46
C GLU A 581 20.86 4.99 -10.73
N THR A 582 19.84 4.15 -10.61
CA THR A 582 18.46 4.51 -10.95
C THR A 582 17.68 5.20 -9.84
N CYS A 583 18.19 5.17 -8.59
CA CYS A 583 17.56 5.92 -7.50
C CYS A 583 17.73 7.43 -7.72
N ALA A 584 16.63 8.17 -7.66
CA ALA A 584 16.64 9.63 -7.78
C ALA A 584 17.31 10.34 -6.58
N THR A 585 17.48 9.63 -5.45
CA THR A 585 18.04 10.16 -4.20
C THR A 585 17.30 11.38 -3.62
N ASP A 586 16.01 11.50 -3.94
CA ASP A 586 15.13 12.56 -3.46
C ASP A 586 14.67 12.36 -2.01
N GLY A 587 14.59 11.11 -1.57
CA GLY A 587 14.15 10.75 -0.22
C GLY A 587 12.62 10.77 -0.05
N LEU A 588 11.83 10.95 -1.11
CA LEU A 588 10.36 10.99 -1.00
C LEU A 588 9.76 9.68 -0.46
N CYS A 589 10.49 8.57 -0.58
CA CYS A 589 10.08 7.28 -0.02
C CYS A 589 9.89 7.32 1.51
N GLU A 590 10.58 8.21 2.21
CA GLU A 590 10.49 8.39 3.66
C GLU A 590 9.09 8.89 4.08
N MET A 591 8.49 9.79 3.30
CA MET A 591 7.17 10.38 3.57
C MET A 591 6.03 9.35 3.63
N GLU A 592 6.19 8.26 2.89
CA GLU A 592 5.21 7.16 2.84
C GLU A 592 5.68 5.94 3.67
N CYS A 593 6.90 5.98 4.22
CA CYS A 593 7.45 4.86 4.97
C CYS A 593 6.99 4.96 6.43
N PRO A 594 6.29 3.93 6.94
CA PRO A 594 5.84 3.95 8.34
C PRO A 594 7.00 4.04 9.33
N VAL A 595 8.16 3.45 9.00
CA VAL A 595 9.34 3.43 9.88
C VAL A 595 10.43 4.40 9.42
N ASN A 596 10.04 5.46 8.69
CA ASN A 596 10.91 6.57 8.27
C ASN A 596 12.17 6.15 7.48
N ILE A 597 12.05 5.15 6.60
CA ILE A 597 13.19 4.70 5.78
C ILE A 597 13.44 5.64 4.61
N ASN A 598 14.67 6.12 4.50
CA ASN A 598 15.14 6.92 3.38
C ASN A 598 16.18 6.18 2.51
N THR A 599 15.71 5.46 1.50
CA THR A 599 16.60 4.80 0.52
C THR A 599 17.42 5.80 -0.31
N GLY A 600 17.01 7.07 -0.37
CA GLY A 600 17.78 8.14 -0.99
C GLY A 600 19.07 8.42 -0.22
N THR A 601 18.99 8.51 1.11
CA THR A 601 20.16 8.64 2.01
C THR A 601 21.08 7.44 1.89
N MET A 602 20.52 6.21 1.92
CA MET A 602 21.28 4.99 1.66
C MET A 602 22.03 5.06 0.32
N VAL A 603 21.37 5.43 -0.79
CA VAL A 603 22.08 5.48 -2.08
C VAL A 603 23.10 6.63 -2.13
N LYS A 604 22.87 7.76 -1.45
CA LYS A 604 23.87 8.83 -1.33
C LYS A 604 25.14 8.35 -0.61
N SER A 605 25.02 7.52 0.43
CA SER A 605 26.18 6.92 1.10
C SER A 605 26.97 6.00 0.14
N LEU A 606 26.25 5.19 -0.67
CA LEU A 606 26.86 4.32 -1.69
C LEU A 606 27.55 5.10 -2.82
N ARG A 607 27.09 6.33 -3.11
CA ARG A 607 27.67 7.23 -4.12
C ARG A 607 28.78 8.12 -3.59
N HIS A 608 29.03 8.12 -2.28
CA HIS A 608 30.00 9.03 -1.70
C HIS A 608 31.40 8.75 -2.28
N ASN A 609 31.94 9.76 -2.98
CA ASN A 609 33.25 9.68 -3.60
C ASN A 609 34.15 10.79 -3.03
N PRO A 610 35.11 10.46 -2.14
CA PRO A 610 36.02 11.44 -1.56
C PRO A 610 36.94 12.12 -2.60
N ASN A 611 37.06 11.60 -3.83
CA ASN A 611 37.92 12.12 -4.91
C ASN A 611 37.19 12.98 -5.95
N SER A 612 36.02 13.53 -5.63
CA SER A 612 35.22 14.32 -6.58
C SER A 612 35.92 15.62 -7.02
N LYS A 613 35.68 16.06 -8.28
CA LYS A 613 36.26 17.27 -8.91
C LYS A 613 35.72 18.57 -8.29
N PHE A 614 36.02 18.82 -7.01
CA PHE A 614 35.51 19.91 -6.19
C PHE A 614 35.56 21.30 -6.88
N VAL A 615 36.60 21.55 -7.67
CA VAL A 615 36.80 22.80 -8.42
C VAL A 615 35.69 23.06 -9.44
N ILE A 616 35.30 22.06 -10.24
CA ILE A 616 34.25 22.21 -11.26
C ILE A 616 32.90 22.47 -10.59
N VAL A 617 32.63 21.77 -9.49
CA VAL A 617 31.36 21.90 -8.78
C VAL A 617 31.24 23.26 -8.10
N LYS A 618 32.34 23.80 -7.56
CA LYS A 618 32.39 25.18 -7.05
C LYS A 618 32.18 26.21 -8.16
N PHE A 619 32.71 25.98 -9.36
CA PHE A 619 32.44 26.83 -10.51
C PHE A 619 30.95 26.82 -10.90
N LEU A 620 30.32 25.64 -10.94
CA LEU A 620 28.88 25.49 -11.21
C LEU A 620 28.02 26.20 -10.16
N LYS A 621 28.38 26.09 -8.88
CA LYS A 621 27.73 26.82 -7.76
C LYS A 621 27.77 28.33 -7.99
N ASN A 622 28.97 28.88 -8.22
CA ASN A 622 29.17 30.33 -8.36
C ASN A 622 28.56 30.91 -9.64
N ASN A 623 28.36 30.08 -10.68
CA ASN A 623 27.83 30.49 -11.98
C ASN A 623 26.52 29.76 -12.33
N PHE A 624 25.67 29.50 -11.34
CA PHE A 624 24.52 28.61 -11.47
C PHE A 624 23.57 28.97 -12.63
N LYS A 625 23.23 30.27 -12.77
CA LYS A 625 22.41 30.78 -13.88
C LYS A 625 22.99 30.43 -15.25
N ILE A 626 24.29 30.65 -15.41
CA ILE A 626 25.05 30.36 -16.64
C ILE A 626 25.06 28.85 -16.89
N ALA A 627 25.34 28.05 -15.86
CA ALA A 627 25.37 26.59 -15.95
C ALA A 627 24.01 26.01 -16.42
N VAL A 628 22.89 26.45 -15.84
CA VAL A 628 21.54 26.02 -16.24
C VAL A 628 21.23 26.42 -17.68
N SER A 629 21.63 27.63 -18.10
CA SER A 629 21.48 28.08 -19.49
C SER A 629 22.25 27.20 -20.48
N PHE A 630 23.51 26.84 -20.16
CA PHE A 630 24.31 25.93 -20.98
C PHE A 630 23.71 24.52 -21.05
N ILE A 631 23.21 23.98 -19.94
CA ILE A 631 22.53 22.68 -19.92
C ILE A 631 21.30 22.73 -20.84
N ARG A 632 20.47 23.77 -20.73
CA ARG A 632 19.30 23.96 -21.58
C ARG A 632 19.68 24.07 -23.06
N PHE A 633 20.75 24.80 -23.38
CA PHE A 633 21.26 24.92 -24.73
C PHE A 633 21.77 23.59 -25.29
N GLY A 634 22.58 22.86 -24.51
CA GLY A 634 23.08 21.53 -24.89
C GLY A 634 21.96 20.52 -25.10
N LEU A 635 20.94 20.53 -24.23
CA LEU A 635 19.75 19.71 -24.42
C LEU A 635 18.98 20.12 -25.68
N ARG A 636 18.86 21.41 -26.02
CA ARG A 636 18.19 21.87 -27.26
C ARG A 636 18.90 21.34 -28.50
N ILE A 637 20.23 21.33 -28.48
CA ILE A 637 21.03 20.69 -29.52
C ILE A 637 20.70 19.19 -29.57
N GLY A 638 20.75 18.49 -28.43
CA GLY A 638 20.39 17.07 -28.36
C GLY A 638 18.98 16.78 -28.89
N GLN A 639 17.99 17.62 -28.56
CA GLN A 639 16.62 17.50 -29.05
C GLN A 639 16.51 17.78 -30.56
N PHE A 640 17.32 18.68 -31.11
CA PHE A 640 17.41 18.87 -32.56
C PHE A 640 17.97 17.61 -33.24
N PHE A 641 19.03 17.02 -32.71
CA PHE A 641 19.54 15.74 -33.19
C PHE A 641 18.54 14.60 -33.00
N GLU A 642 17.76 14.60 -31.91
CA GLU A 642 16.71 13.62 -31.65
C GLU A 642 15.63 13.68 -32.73
N LYS A 643 15.24 14.89 -33.16
CA LYS A 643 14.28 15.07 -34.26
C LYS A 643 14.80 14.55 -35.60
N ILE A 644 16.11 14.62 -35.83
CA ILE A 644 16.73 14.18 -37.09
C ILE A 644 16.95 12.67 -37.11
N PHE A 645 17.52 12.12 -36.04
CA PHE A 645 18.03 10.74 -36.00
C PHE A 645 17.20 9.80 -35.12
N GLY A 646 16.25 10.33 -34.36
CA GLY A 646 15.43 9.60 -33.40
C GLY A 646 16.11 9.40 -32.03
N PRO A 647 15.32 9.22 -30.95
CA PRO A 647 15.85 9.07 -29.59
C PRO A 647 16.63 7.77 -29.38
N THR A 648 16.26 6.70 -30.09
CA THR A 648 16.96 5.41 -29.98
C THR A 648 18.38 5.48 -30.54
N PHE A 649 18.61 6.24 -31.62
CA PHE A 649 19.95 6.47 -32.16
C PHE A 649 20.82 7.22 -31.14
N LEU A 650 20.32 8.33 -30.58
CA LEU A 650 21.05 9.10 -29.59
C LEU A 650 21.35 8.31 -28.32
N TRP A 651 20.40 7.50 -27.83
CA TRP A 651 20.62 6.60 -26.70
C TRP A 651 21.77 5.62 -27.00
N LYS A 652 21.77 4.96 -28.16
CA LYS A 652 22.86 4.06 -28.57
C LYS A 652 24.18 4.82 -28.69
N PHE A 653 24.19 5.96 -29.38
CA PHE A 653 25.38 6.76 -29.63
C PHE A 653 26.05 7.24 -28.33
N THR A 654 25.29 7.87 -27.44
CA THR A 654 25.80 8.36 -26.16
C THR A 654 26.29 7.22 -25.27
N ARG A 655 25.60 6.08 -25.25
CA ARG A 655 26.03 4.88 -24.53
C ARG A 655 27.32 4.28 -25.12
N SER A 656 27.43 4.20 -26.45
CA SER A 656 28.65 3.72 -27.12
C SER A 656 29.84 4.62 -26.84
N ILE A 657 29.66 5.94 -26.84
CA ILE A 657 30.72 6.89 -26.46
C ILE A 657 31.17 6.64 -25.02
N ASN A 658 30.23 6.53 -24.07
CA ASN A 658 30.59 6.22 -22.69
C ASN A 658 31.34 4.90 -22.55
N TYR A 659 30.93 3.87 -23.29
CA TYR A 659 31.60 2.58 -23.28
C TYR A 659 33.02 2.64 -23.86
N ILE A 660 33.20 3.26 -25.02
CA ILE A 660 34.48 3.34 -25.73
C ILE A 660 35.47 4.23 -25.00
N PHE A 661 35.03 5.42 -24.60
CA PHE A 661 35.91 6.45 -24.04
C PHE A 661 35.91 6.46 -22.51
N LYS A 662 35.16 5.56 -21.86
CA LYS A 662 34.98 5.53 -20.40
C LYS A 662 34.62 6.92 -19.84
N THR A 663 33.82 7.67 -20.59
CA THR A 663 33.40 9.03 -20.22
C THR A 663 32.27 9.00 -19.19
N THR A 664 32.00 10.15 -18.60
CA THR A 664 30.83 10.41 -17.75
C THR A 664 29.77 11.24 -18.49
N LEU A 665 29.66 11.08 -19.81
CA LEU A 665 28.66 11.80 -20.60
C LEU A 665 27.27 11.27 -20.21
N PRO A 666 26.26 12.13 -20.02
CA PRO A 666 24.91 11.65 -19.77
C PRO A 666 24.40 10.84 -20.97
N THR A 667 23.88 9.63 -20.71
CA THR A 667 23.21 8.82 -21.73
C THR A 667 21.88 9.47 -22.10
N TRP A 668 21.61 9.66 -23.39
CA TRP A 668 20.34 10.21 -23.87
C TRP A 668 19.19 9.23 -23.58
N PRO A 669 18.05 9.65 -23.02
CA PRO A 669 16.94 8.75 -22.74
C PRO A 669 16.38 8.06 -23.99
N LYS A 670 16.04 6.78 -23.86
CA LYS A 670 15.47 5.98 -24.97
C LYS A 670 14.15 6.55 -25.49
N TYR A 671 13.37 7.21 -24.63
CA TYR A 671 12.09 7.84 -24.95
C TYR A 671 12.20 9.34 -25.27
N GLY A 672 13.42 9.87 -25.34
CA GLY A 672 13.69 11.28 -25.64
C GLY A 672 13.53 12.22 -24.45
N ILE A 673 13.84 13.51 -24.70
CA ILE A 673 13.70 14.59 -23.72
C ILE A 673 12.88 15.73 -24.31
N LYS A 674 11.90 16.21 -23.54
CA LYS A 674 11.18 17.45 -23.86
C LYS A 674 11.68 18.61 -23.00
N ILE A 675 12.06 19.69 -23.67
CA ILE A 675 12.55 20.94 -23.07
C ILE A 675 11.40 21.93 -23.00
N ALA A 676 11.32 22.71 -21.92
CA ALA A 676 10.38 23.80 -21.78
C ALA A 676 10.62 24.86 -22.89
N LYS A 677 9.57 25.25 -23.63
CA LYS A 677 9.68 26.16 -24.79
C LYS A 677 10.24 27.53 -24.40
N THR A 678 9.64 28.16 -23.40
CA THR A 678 10.03 29.45 -22.82
C THR A 678 9.62 29.44 -21.35
N PHE A 679 10.48 29.94 -20.46
CA PHE A 679 10.16 30.00 -19.03
C PHE A 679 10.22 31.46 -18.59
N ASN A 680 9.10 32.15 -18.74
CA ASN A 680 8.90 33.53 -18.31
C ASN A 680 7.73 33.54 -17.32
N PRO A 681 7.95 33.09 -16.07
CA PRO A 681 6.89 33.10 -15.08
C PRO A 681 6.45 34.55 -14.84
N VAL A 682 5.14 34.78 -14.86
CA VAL A 682 4.55 36.13 -14.71
C VAL A 682 3.96 36.23 -13.32
N SER A 683 4.46 37.17 -12.53
CA SER A 683 3.87 37.53 -11.23
C SER A 683 2.55 38.28 -11.42
N SER A 684 1.64 38.17 -10.46
CA SER A 684 0.41 38.98 -10.43
C SER A 684 0.76 40.47 -10.28
N PRO A 685 0.17 41.39 -11.07
CA PRO A 685 0.52 42.81 -11.02
C PRO A 685 0.11 43.49 -9.70
N GLY A 686 1.00 44.27 -9.09
CA GLY A 686 0.67 45.36 -8.16
C GLY A 686 -0.02 45.03 -6.82
N VAL A 687 -0.07 43.76 -6.40
CA VAL A 687 -0.79 43.33 -5.17
C VAL A 687 0.08 42.41 -4.30
N HIS A 688 -0.22 42.37 -3.00
CA HIS A 688 0.34 41.40 -2.07
C HIS A 688 0.01 39.96 -2.53
N PRO A 689 0.99 39.06 -2.69
CA PRO A 689 0.72 37.71 -3.16
C PRO A 689 0.10 36.84 -2.07
N ASP A 690 -0.73 35.89 -2.48
CA ASP A 690 -1.22 34.81 -1.62
C ASP A 690 -0.14 33.74 -1.45
N TYR A 691 0.65 33.48 -2.51
CA TYR A 691 1.76 32.53 -2.49
C TYR A 691 3.00 33.04 -3.24
N ILE A 692 4.18 32.64 -2.75
CA ILE A 692 5.45 32.79 -3.48
C ILE A 692 5.78 31.47 -4.17
N ILE A 693 5.92 31.47 -5.49
CA ILE A 693 6.30 30.26 -6.24
C ILE A 693 7.81 30.28 -6.53
N PHE A 694 8.51 29.24 -6.10
CA PHE A 694 9.89 28.97 -6.49
C PHE A 694 9.96 27.90 -7.57
N PRO A 695 10.38 28.24 -8.79
CA PRO A 695 10.52 27.26 -9.86
C PRO A 695 11.86 26.54 -9.73
N SER A 696 11.85 25.21 -9.64
CA SER A 696 13.07 24.41 -9.57
C SER A 696 13.92 24.53 -10.84
N CYS A 697 15.21 24.21 -10.74
CA CYS A 697 16.08 24.17 -11.92
C CYS A 697 15.61 23.13 -12.96
N ALA A 698 14.94 22.06 -12.54
CA ALA A 698 14.34 21.07 -13.43
C ALA A 698 13.22 21.69 -14.27
N SER A 699 12.23 22.35 -13.67
CA SER A 699 11.12 22.98 -14.40
C SER A 699 11.53 24.12 -15.32
N ARG A 700 12.67 24.79 -15.04
CA ARG A 700 13.23 25.82 -15.93
C ARG A 700 13.80 25.24 -17.24
N VAL A 701 14.11 23.95 -17.25
CA VAL A 701 14.78 23.26 -18.35
C VAL A 701 13.85 22.25 -19.02
N LEU A 702 13.24 21.36 -18.24
CA LEU A 702 12.41 20.26 -18.71
C LEU A 702 10.93 20.67 -18.78
N ALA A 703 10.23 20.15 -19.77
CA ALA A 703 8.79 20.25 -19.85
C ALA A 703 8.13 19.17 -18.97
N ALA A 704 6.97 19.49 -18.41
CA ALA A 704 6.11 18.55 -17.71
C ALA A 704 5.27 17.69 -18.68
N ASP A 705 5.17 18.09 -19.95
CA ASP A 705 4.37 17.40 -20.96
C ASP A 705 4.98 17.46 -22.37
N GLN A 706 4.27 16.89 -23.35
CA GLN A 706 4.68 16.91 -24.75
C GLN A 706 4.50 18.27 -25.43
N THR A 707 3.67 19.15 -24.88
CA THR A 707 3.41 20.50 -25.41
C THR A 707 4.60 21.44 -25.18
N GLY A 708 5.46 21.12 -24.22
CA GLY A 708 6.61 21.94 -23.85
C GLY A 708 6.33 22.90 -22.68
N THR A 709 5.22 22.69 -21.96
CA THR A 709 4.79 23.46 -20.79
C THR A 709 5.54 22.95 -19.54
N SER A 710 6.03 23.84 -18.67
CA SER A 710 6.69 23.42 -17.42
C SER A 710 5.71 23.20 -16.27
N ALA A 711 6.15 22.52 -15.21
CA ALA A 711 5.34 22.33 -14.01
C ALA A 711 4.95 23.67 -13.35
N SER A 712 5.89 24.62 -13.25
CA SER A 712 5.57 25.95 -12.69
C SER A 712 4.62 26.76 -13.58
N GLU A 713 4.62 26.56 -14.90
CA GLU A 713 3.64 27.19 -15.78
C GLU A 713 2.22 26.63 -15.53
N TYR A 714 2.11 25.32 -15.30
CA TYR A 714 0.84 24.72 -14.87
C TYR A 714 0.35 25.29 -13.54
N LEU A 715 1.24 25.44 -12.55
CA LEU A 715 0.89 26.08 -11.28
C LEU A 715 0.40 27.52 -11.47
N THR A 716 1.03 28.29 -12.36
CA THR A 716 0.55 29.65 -12.71
C THR A 716 -0.86 29.62 -13.29
N LYS A 717 -1.12 28.70 -14.23
CA LYS A 717 -2.45 28.55 -14.87
C LYS A 717 -3.51 28.15 -13.85
N ILE A 718 -3.20 27.20 -12.97
CA ILE A 718 -4.10 26.75 -11.89
C ILE A 718 -4.39 27.91 -10.94
N ALA A 719 -3.36 28.59 -10.44
CA ALA A 719 -3.52 29.73 -9.55
C ALA A 719 -4.37 30.85 -10.18
N THR A 720 -4.10 31.18 -11.44
CA THR A 720 -4.87 32.19 -12.19
C THR A 720 -6.35 31.81 -12.30
N ASN A 721 -6.64 30.56 -12.66
CA ASN A 721 -8.02 30.07 -12.78
C ASN A 721 -8.73 30.00 -11.42
N ALA A 722 -7.99 29.78 -10.33
CA ALA A 722 -8.48 29.78 -8.96
C ALA A 722 -8.54 31.18 -8.33
N ASN A 723 -8.23 32.25 -9.08
CA ASN A 723 -8.12 33.62 -8.58
C ASN A 723 -7.11 33.80 -7.43
N ILE A 724 -6.06 32.96 -7.40
CA ILE A 724 -4.96 33.00 -6.43
C ILE A 724 -3.83 33.85 -7.01
N LYS A 725 -3.38 34.85 -6.24
CA LYS A 725 -2.31 35.77 -6.61
C LYS A 725 -0.96 35.15 -6.24
N ILE A 726 -0.07 35.08 -7.22
CA ILE A 726 1.24 34.47 -7.06
C ILE A 726 2.36 35.44 -7.41
N LYS A 727 3.49 35.29 -6.70
CA LYS A 727 4.73 36.02 -6.97
C LYS A 727 5.89 35.06 -7.19
N TYR A 728 6.70 35.33 -8.20
CA TYR A 728 7.99 34.67 -8.41
C TYR A 728 9.14 35.55 -7.91
N LEU A 729 10.24 34.95 -7.47
CA LEU A 729 11.46 35.68 -7.10
C LEU A 729 12.14 36.26 -8.35
N ASP A 730 12.42 37.56 -8.41
CA ASP A 730 13.07 38.17 -9.59
C ASP A 730 14.45 37.56 -9.91
N ASP A 731 15.14 37.07 -8.89
CA ASP A 731 16.46 36.44 -8.95
C ASP A 731 16.39 34.90 -8.93
N PHE A 732 15.21 34.28 -9.17
CA PHE A 732 15.06 32.81 -9.10
C PHE A 732 16.15 32.07 -9.89
N SER A 733 16.56 32.62 -11.04
CA SER A 733 17.53 32.03 -11.97
C SER A 733 18.92 31.78 -11.36
N GLU A 734 19.26 32.47 -10.26
CA GLU A 734 20.54 32.37 -9.56
C GLU A 734 20.49 31.45 -8.32
N LEU A 735 19.31 30.95 -7.99
CA LEU A 735 19.03 30.17 -6.79
C LEU A 735 18.72 28.71 -7.14
N CYS A 736 19.02 27.81 -6.20
CA CYS A 736 18.78 26.37 -6.30
C CYS A 736 18.40 25.82 -4.92
N CYS A 737 17.59 24.76 -4.89
CA CYS A 737 17.30 24.05 -3.64
C CYS A 737 18.51 23.32 -3.07
N GLY A 738 19.56 23.05 -3.86
CA GLY A 738 20.80 22.40 -3.41
C GLY A 738 20.84 20.88 -3.62
N MET A 739 19.67 20.23 -3.72
CA MET A 739 19.52 18.77 -3.86
C MET A 739 20.36 18.13 -4.99
N ALA A 740 20.50 18.80 -6.13
CA ALA A 740 21.27 18.27 -7.28
C ALA A 740 22.76 18.11 -6.98
N PHE A 741 23.32 18.92 -6.06
CA PHE A 741 24.69 18.80 -5.60
C PHE A 741 24.82 17.71 -4.53
N ASP A 742 23.92 17.72 -3.56
CA ASP A 742 23.90 16.74 -2.46
C ASP A 742 23.74 15.30 -2.96
N SER A 743 22.80 15.05 -3.88
CA SER A 743 22.57 13.74 -4.54
C SER A 743 23.77 13.15 -5.28
N ARG A 744 24.80 13.97 -5.56
CA ARG A 744 26.07 13.57 -6.20
C ARG A 744 27.24 13.55 -5.23
N GLY A 745 26.98 13.60 -3.92
CA GLY A 745 27.98 13.53 -2.87
C GLY A 745 28.60 14.87 -2.46
N HIS A 746 28.07 16.00 -2.94
CA HIS A 746 28.57 17.35 -2.62
C HIS A 746 27.70 18.07 -1.59
N LYS A 747 27.53 17.44 -0.42
CA LYS A 747 26.65 17.89 0.67
C LYS A 747 26.86 19.36 1.05
N SER A 748 28.11 19.76 1.34
CA SER A 748 28.43 21.14 1.74
C SER A 748 28.07 22.20 0.69
N ILE A 749 28.15 21.87 -0.60
CA ILE A 749 27.73 22.78 -1.69
C ILE A 749 26.19 22.82 -1.79
N GLY A 750 25.54 21.66 -1.60
CA GLY A 750 24.08 21.58 -1.52
C GLY A 750 23.51 22.44 -0.39
N ASP A 751 24.09 22.31 0.81
CA ASP A 751 23.67 23.05 2.00
C ASP A 751 23.84 24.57 1.83
N ASP A 752 24.95 25.01 1.25
CA ASP A 752 25.17 26.44 0.97
C ASP A 752 24.15 27.01 -0.02
N MET A 753 23.85 26.28 -1.10
CA MET A 753 22.81 26.68 -2.06
C MET A 753 21.43 26.72 -1.39
N ARG A 754 21.12 25.73 -0.55
CA ARG A 754 19.88 25.66 0.24
C ARG A 754 19.75 26.87 1.16
N MET A 755 20.77 27.17 1.96
CA MET A 755 20.77 28.33 2.87
C MET A 755 20.60 29.64 2.12
N LYS A 756 21.27 29.81 0.97
CA LYS A 756 21.09 31.00 0.12
C LYS A 756 19.63 31.15 -0.34
N LEU A 757 19.01 30.07 -0.79
CA LEU A 757 17.60 30.07 -1.19
C LEU A 757 16.67 30.38 0.01
N MET A 758 16.87 29.71 1.14
CA MET A 758 16.03 29.87 2.33
C MET A 758 16.09 31.30 2.89
N ASN A 759 17.27 31.91 2.93
CA ASN A 759 17.41 33.31 3.35
C ASN A 759 16.68 34.26 2.40
N ARG A 760 16.77 34.02 1.09
CA ARG A 760 16.05 34.82 0.09
C ARG A 760 14.53 34.68 0.21
N LEU A 761 14.05 33.45 0.40
CA LEU A 761 12.63 33.14 0.58
C LEU A 761 12.08 33.75 1.87
N ARG A 762 12.81 33.66 2.99
CA ARG A 762 12.42 34.27 4.27
C ARG A 762 12.16 35.77 4.15
N ASN A 763 13.04 36.48 3.44
CA ASN A 763 12.88 37.91 3.23
C ASN A 763 11.70 38.23 2.31
N GLU A 764 11.48 37.42 1.27
CA GLU A 764 10.37 37.63 0.33
C GLU A 764 9.01 37.33 0.97
N SER A 765 8.94 36.32 1.83
CA SER A 765 7.71 35.84 2.44
C SER A 765 7.23 36.67 3.64
N ASP A 766 7.77 37.88 3.83
CA ASP A 766 7.55 38.69 5.02
C ASP A 766 7.77 37.88 6.31
N MET A 767 8.95 37.23 6.39
CA MET A 767 9.36 36.39 7.51
C MET A 767 8.43 35.19 7.75
N GLY A 768 7.85 34.64 6.69
CA GLY A 768 7.01 33.43 6.75
C GLY A 768 5.51 33.66 6.73
N ARG A 769 5.04 34.93 6.71
CA ARG A 769 3.61 35.24 6.60
C ARG A 769 2.99 34.84 5.26
N ILE A 770 3.78 34.83 4.19
CA ILE A 770 3.33 34.39 2.86
C ILE A 770 3.80 32.95 2.63
N PRO A 771 2.90 31.98 2.40
CA PRO A 771 3.29 30.61 2.11
C PRO A 771 4.06 30.50 0.78
N ILE A 772 5.01 29.58 0.74
CA ILE A 772 5.90 29.35 -0.39
C ILE A 772 5.55 28.03 -1.05
N VAL A 773 5.47 28.00 -2.37
CA VAL A 773 5.23 26.79 -3.16
C VAL A 773 6.48 26.47 -3.99
N LEU A 774 7.03 25.28 -3.79
CA LEU A 774 8.06 24.72 -4.66
C LEU A 774 7.41 23.80 -5.67
N ASP A 775 7.73 23.98 -6.95
CA ASP A 775 7.09 23.26 -8.04
C ASP A 775 7.50 21.78 -8.18
N MET A 776 8.42 21.32 -7.33
CA MET A 776 8.96 19.96 -7.32
C MET A 776 9.11 19.47 -5.89
N SER A 777 8.36 18.42 -5.53
CA SER A 777 8.38 17.79 -4.19
C SER A 777 9.78 17.40 -3.69
N PRO A 778 10.70 16.88 -4.53
CA PRO A 778 12.08 16.62 -4.08
C PRO A 778 12.82 17.87 -3.58
N CYS A 779 12.65 19.01 -4.24
CA CYS A 779 13.23 20.25 -3.76
C CYS A 779 12.56 20.72 -2.47
N THR A 780 11.23 20.58 -2.36
CA THR A 780 10.47 20.88 -1.13
C THR A 780 11.01 20.08 0.05
N GLN A 781 11.10 18.76 -0.11
CA GLN A 781 11.59 17.86 0.94
C GLN A 781 13.01 18.23 1.37
N PHE A 782 13.88 18.56 0.42
CA PHE A 782 15.27 18.90 0.73
C PHE A 782 15.41 20.24 1.48
N VAL A 783 14.57 21.24 1.17
CA VAL A 783 14.61 22.53 1.89
C VAL A 783 13.94 22.46 3.27
N GLN A 784 13.02 21.52 3.49
CA GLN A 784 12.33 21.29 4.76
C GLN A 784 13.12 20.45 5.77
N GLN A 785 14.32 19.97 5.41
CA GLN A 785 15.15 19.16 6.32
C GLN A 785 15.56 19.88 7.62
N ASP A 786 15.57 21.21 7.62
CA ASP A 786 15.79 22.01 8.83
C ASP A 786 14.47 22.61 9.30
N ILE A 787 14.24 22.64 10.62
CA ILE A 787 13.08 23.31 11.22
C ILE A 787 13.13 24.79 10.81
N SER A 788 12.15 25.20 10.01
CA SER A 788 12.05 26.56 9.48
C SER A 788 10.69 27.15 9.86
N GLU A 789 10.66 28.42 10.24
CA GLU A 789 9.44 29.17 10.51
C GLU A 789 8.59 29.42 9.23
N LEU A 790 9.09 29.02 8.05
CA LEU A 790 8.40 29.23 6.77
C LEU A 790 7.39 28.12 6.50
N THR A 791 6.18 28.50 6.08
CA THR A 791 5.23 27.55 5.47
C THR A 791 5.65 27.26 4.04
N ILE A 792 6.25 26.09 3.81
CA ILE A 792 6.65 25.63 2.48
C ILE A 792 5.76 24.47 2.07
N LEU A 793 5.19 24.56 0.87
CA LEU A 793 4.33 23.56 0.25
C LEU A 793 4.99 23.04 -1.02
N ASP A 794 4.77 21.77 -1.34
CA ASP A 794 5.01 21.27 -2.68
C ASP A 794 3.80 21.52 -3.61
N SER A 795 3.98 21.20 -4.89
CA SER A 795 2.91 21.34 -5.89
C SER A 795 1.64 20.54 -5.56
N VAL A 796 1.75 19.40 -4.88
CA VAL A 796 0.61 18.52 -4.56
C VAL A 796 -0.17 19.10 -3.39
N GLN A 797 0.52 19.52 -2.33
CA GLN A 797 -0.05 20.19 -1.16
C GLN A 797 -0.73 21.50 -1.58
N PHE A 798 -0.10 22.28 -2.47
CA PHE A 798 -0.71 23.47 -3.02
C PHE A 798 -2.03 23.14 -3.73
N ILE A 799 -2.04 22.17 -4.66
CA ILE A 799 -3.26 21.78 -5.38
C ILE A 799 -4.36 21.29 -4.43
N GLN A 800 -4.02 20.61 -3.33
CA GLN A 800 -4.99 20.15 -2.33
C GLN A 800 -5.64 21.28 -1.54
N GLN A 801 -4.98 22.43 -1.41
CA GLN A 801 -5.53 23.60 -0.73
C GLN A 801 -6.43 24.44 -1.64
N ILE A 802 -6.44 24.17 -2.95
CA ILE A 802 -7.20 24.94 -3.93
C ILE A 802 -8.60 24.36 -4.07
N LYS A 803 -9.56 25.15 -3.60
CA LYS A 803 -11.02 25.14 -3.85
C LYS A 803 -11.42 24.78 -5.29
#